data_AF-A0A367ZRM7-F1
#
_entry.id   AF-A0A367ZRM7-F1
#
_cell.length_a   1.000
_cell.length_b   1.000
_cell.length_c   1.000
_cell.angle_alpha   90.00
_cell.angle_beta   90.00
_cell.angle_gamma   90.00
#
_symmetry.space_group_name_H-M   'P 1'
#
loop_
_entity.id
_entity.type
_entity.pdbx_description
1 polymer ?
#
loop_
_entity_poly.entity_id
_entity_poly.type
_entity_poly.pdbx_seq_one_letter_code
_entity_poly.pdbx_strand_id
1 'polypeptide(L)'
;MILLFLGIIVGIGTIGREAPPGFPPVETIRELVRARQPHLFLDDLAETMGAPELDGHDLRALLRRFDEIGGEASAAELTTIEGIRGVMLRRYGHPGRAFDVLWRAFRGSEDRDEREALLEQLFQAARASRQEQEFLRVTSDTALLLEFGQTLNDFRALSATAAPPLPEKRRGKMLLAWVMLLILPWFIAEWRVYRWRQRFPGPAERQGPFFAFMRSSIGVVTSIVSAVLVLAFNLPTALGFEAAAGPALAHLLVVYLSTLRPLHRLDREVRGATWGFLAYARAVIGMAMVNAALLVVPIGAALILRAMTANLPLWPITWPLGVGLGFPALCGALLLLYPLLVPWILWMRRLPADQRPPGAAGLEVPLYRWDLSGSKIYNALAFGYLSPTQAIAISSPLLEEFPEPSLRAILEHEKAHLAQGHLFVYFLLMLAGAMVGGVYAVVWPLEVQRLLMMGPGFWQIGGFFLVLMGLLAVFRRLAWEHETAADAQAATAVGREAYLQALTELTCANYLPERVREGEEAQGIHPPLQERKRRLRAADGECFLPTHPPSTVTLVALWRSRLAVDWKSGQTEAEHLCALDYHLTSPEPAGRWRELAARHAAFGSECLVRRDGRGLEVLACAQKSCARQADPPLPADRICLLCSAGQREALGDPRLTWTGTPTGCRLLTS
;
A
#
# COMPACT_ATOMS: atom_id res chain seq x y z
N MET A 1 -21.65 4.35 6.88
CA MET A 1 -20.33 4.95 7.20
C MET A 1 -20.06 6.23 6.42
N ILE A 2 -20.02 6.23 5.09
CA ILE A 2 -19.78 7.47 4.29
C ILE A 2 -20.76 8.59 4.65
N LEU A 3 -22.06 8.30 4.69
CA LEU A 3 -23.10 9.26 5.09
C LEU A 3 -22.91 9.80 6.52
N LEU A 4 -22.42 8.96 7.44
CA LEU A 4 -22.11 9.38 8.81
C LEU A 4 -20.96 10.38 8.82
N PHE A 5 -19.85 10.09 8.13
CA PHE A 5 -18.73 11.03 8.03
C PHE A 5 -19.12 12.32 7.32
N LEU A 6 -19.94 12.24 6.26
CA LEU A 6 -20.46 13.42 5.59
C LEU A 6 -21.30 14.28 6.55
N GLY A 7 -22.18 13.67 7.35
CA GLY A 7 -22.93 14.35 8.39
C GLY A 7 -22.04 15.02 9.44
N ILE A 8 -20.96 14.35 9.87
CA ILE A 8 -19.97 14.92 10.80
C ILE A 8 -19.24 16.12 10.18
N ILE A 9 -18.75 15.99 8.94
CA ILE A 9 -18.05 17.05 8.20
C ILE A 9 -18.95 18.29 8.06
N VAL A 10 -20.21 18.10 7.66
CA VAL A 10 -21.19 19.19 7.50
C VAL A 10 -21.58 19.79 8.85
N GLY A 11 -21.85 18.96 9.86
CA GLY A 11 -22.21 19.43 11.20
C GLY A 11 -21.11 20.28 11.83
N ILE A 12 -19.88 19.77 11.89
CA ILE A 12 -18.76 20.52 12.48
C ILE A 12 -18.40 21.76 11.63
N GLY A 13 -18.46 21.62 10.30
CA GLY A 13 -18.13 22.72 9.39
C GLY A 13 -19.13 23.88 9.44
N THR A 14 -20.34 23.66 9.96
CA THR A 14 -21.38 24.69 10.09
C THR A 14 -21.41 25.34 11.47
N ILE A 15 -21.01 24.63 12.54
CA ILE A 15 -20.89 25.18 13.90
C ILE A 15 -19.94 26.39 13.93
N GLY A 16 -18.93 26.42 13.05
CA GLY A 16 -17.97 27.52 12.94
C GLY A 16 -18.48 28.84 12.34
N ARG A 17 -19.77 28.97 12.05
CA ARG A 17 -20.36 30.18 11.44
C ARG A 17 -20.64 31.29 12.44
N GLU A 18 -20.91 30.94 13.68
CA GLU A 18 -21.12 31.93 14.74
C GLU A 18 -19.76 32.32 15.35
N ALA A 19 -19.70 33.49 15.99
CA ALA A 19 -18.53 33.85 16.77
C ALA A 19 -18.50 32.98 18.04
N PRO A 20 -17.32 32.54 18.51
CA PRO A 20 -17.26 31.69 19.70
C PRO A 20 -17.79 32.45 20.92
N PRO A 21 -18.35 31.76 21.93
CA PRO A 21 -18.74 32.41 23.17
C PRO A 21 -17.57 33.21 23.77
N GLY A 22 -17.79 34.50 24.03
CA GLY A 22 -16.74 35.40 24.53
C GLY A 22 -15.92 36.12 23.46
N PHE A 23 -16.19 35.89 22.16
CA PHE A 23 -15.51 36.65 21.11
C PHE A 23 -15.92 38.14 21.15
N PRO A 24 -14.98 39.10 21.05
CA PRO A 24 -15.29 40.52 21.20
C PRO A 24 -16.32 41.05 20.19
N PRO A 25 -17.15 42.03 20.57
CA PRO A 25 -18.06 42.70 19.65
C PRO A 25 -17.29 43.51 18.61
N VAL A 26 -17.98 43.91 17.53
CA VAL A 26 -17.40 44.65 16.39
C VAL A 26 -16.66 45.91 16.86
N GLU A 27 -17.23 46.61 17.84
CA GLU A 27 -16.73 47.86 18.38
C GLU A 27 -15.36 47.67 19.05
N THR A 28 -15.19 46.61 19.84
CA THR A 28 -13.89 46.27 20.46
C THR A 28 -12.86 45.91 19.39
N ILE A 29 -13.26 45.15 18.35
CA ILE A 29 -12.37 44.87 17.21
C ILE A 29 -11.97 46.17 16.49
N ARG A 30 -12.93 47.09 16.30
CA ARG A 30 -12.69 48.39 15.66
C ARG A 30 -11.78 49.28 16.51
N GLU A 31 -11.88 49.23 17.84
CA GLU A 31 -10.95 49.91 18.76
C GLU A 31 -9.52 49.37 18.61
N LEU A 32 -9.34 48.05 18.56
CA LEU A 32 -8.03 47.44 18.31
C LEU A 32 -7.48 47.81 16.92
N VAL A 33 -8.33 47.90 15.89
CA VAL A 33 -7.92 48.39 14.56
C VAL A 33 -7.49 49.86 14.63
N ARG A 34 -8.19 50.70 15.39
CA ARG A 34 -7.86 52.12 15.55
C ARG A 34 -6.57 52.37 16.33
N ALA A 35 -6.05 51.38 17.05
CA ALA A 35 -4.73 51.45 17.68
C ALA A 35 -3.58 51.47 16.66
N ARG A 36 -3.83 51.13 15.38
CA ARG A 36 -2.84 51.19 14.27
C ARG A 36 -1.56 50.38 14.51
N GLN A 37 -1.67 49.27 15.24
CA GLN A 37 -0.56 48.37 15.54
C GLN A 37 -0.80 46.98 14.92
N PRO A 38 -0.72 46.84 13.59
CA PRO A 38 -1.07 45.60 12.90
C PRO A 38 -0.22 44.38 13.32
N HIS A 39 0.99 44.62 13.84
CA HIS A 39 1.91 43.58 14.31
C HIS A 39 1.56 43.02 15.70
N LEU A 40 0.88 43.80 16.55
CA LEU A 40 0.44 43.38 17.90
C LEU A 40 -1.02 42.93 17.94
N PHE A 41 -1.82 43.34 16.95
CA PHE A 41 -3.26 43.12 16.91
C PHE A 41 -3.72 41.69 17.27
N LEU A 42 -3.05 40.65 16.76
CA LEU A 42 -3.45 39.26 17.05
C LEU A 42 -3.17 38.86 18.49
N ASP A 43 -2.12 39.40 19.09
CA ASP A 43 -1.72 39.12 20.46
C ASP A 43 -2.61 39.93 21.43
N ASP A 44 -2.92 41.19 21.10
CA ASP A 44 -3.87 42.03 21.86
C ASP A 44 -5.29 41.44 21.83
N LEU A 45 -5.71 40.89 20.68
CA LEU A 45 -6.99 40.19 20.56
C LEU A 45 -7.00 38.92 21.42
N ALA A 46 -5.92 38.15 21.42
CA ALA A 46 -5.80 36.95 22.25
C ALA A 46 -5.85 37.31 23.75
N GLU A 47 -5.15 38.37 24.17
CA GLU A 47 -5.18 38.90 25.53
C GLU A 47 -6.58 39.37 25.93
N THR A 48 -7.27 40.11 25.04
CA THR A 48 -8.66 40.55 25.24
C THR A 48 -9.61 39.38 25.47
N MET A 49 -9.36 38.26 24.80
CA MET A 49 -10.14 37.02 24.93
C MET A 49 -9.71 36.15 26.12
N GLY A 50 -8.64 36.52 26.84
CA GLY A 50 -8.03 35.67 27.87
C GLY A 50 -7.47 34.36 27.31
N ALA A 51 -7.11 34.34 26.02
CA ALA A 51 -6.59 33.17 25.32
C ALA A 51 -5.07 33.28 25.15
N PRO A 52 -4.31 32.16 25.25
CA PRO A 52 -2.88 32.18 25.00
C PRO A 52 -2.53 32.41 23.52
N GLU A 53 -3.36 31.91 22.61
CA GLU A 53 -3.27 32.12 21.16
C GLU A 53 -4.68 32.02 20.54
N LEU A 54 -4.87 32.65 19.38
CA LEU A 54 -6.11 32.55 18.60
C LEU A 54 -6.18 31.20 17.86
N ASP A 55 -7.31 30.51 17.97
CA ASP A 55 -7.54 29.28 17.24
C ASP A 55 -8.18 29.50 15.85
N GLY A 56 -8.47 28.42 15.12
CA GLY A 56 -9.04 28.54 13.77
C GLY A 56 -10.46 29.09 13.74
N HIS A 57 -11.21 28.96 14.83
CA HIS A 57 -12.55 29.51 15.00
C HIS A 57 -12.50 31.01 15.28
N ASP A 58 -11.57 31.45 16.11
CA ASP A 58 -11.33 32.86 16.44
C ASP A 58 -10.93 33.65 15.19
N LEU A 59 -9.99 33.12 14.40
CA LEU A 59 -9.56 33.78 13.17
C LEU A 59 -10.67 33.87 12.12
N ARG A 60 -11.57 32.88 12.06
CA ARG A 60 -12.75 32.96 11.21
C ARG A 60 -13.69 34.06 11.65
N ALA A 61 -13.96 34.14 12.95
CA ALA A 61 -14.81 35.20 13.50
C ALA A 61 -14.18 36.56 13.23
N LEU A 62 -12.86 36.72 13.43
CA LEU A 62 -12.12 37.93 13.14
C LEU A 62 -12.25 38.36 11.66
N LEU A 63 -12.03 37.43 10.72
CA LEU A 63 -12.11 37.76 9.29
C LEU A 63 -13.53 38.21 8.89
N ARG A 64 -14.57 37.62 9.48
CA ARG A 64 -15.96 38.10 9.30
C ARG A 64 -16.16 39.49 9.88
N ARG A 65 -15.62 39.78 11.07
CA ARG A 65 -15.67 41.13 11.67
C ARG A 65 -14.96 42.16 10.80
N PHE A 66 -13.85 41.81 10.16
CA PHE A 66 -13.20 42.71 9.19
C PHE A 66 -14.08 43.00 7.98
N ASP A 67 -14.82 42.01 7.48
CA ASP A 67 -15.75 42.23 6.36
C ASP A 67 -16.95 43.12 6.79
N GLU A 68 -17.45 42.94 8.01
CA GLU A 68 -18.49 43.80 8.61
C GLU A 68 -17.98 45.25 8.80
N ILE A 69 -16.79 45.42 9.36
CA ILE A 69 -16.15 46.73 9.55
C ILE A 69 -15.90 47.41 8.19
N GLY A 70 -15.46 46.64 7.19
CA GLY A 70 -15.08 47.17 5.87
C GLY A 70 -16.20 47.89 5.12
N GLY A 71 -17.47 47.64 5.43
CA GLY A 71 -18.60 48.36 4.85
C GLY A 71 -18.71 49.83 5.29
N GLU A 72 -18.15 50.18 6.44
CA GLU A 72 -18.26 51.51 7.07
C GLU A 72 -16.89 52.11 7.45
N ALA A 73 -15.80 51.38 7.23
CA ALA A 73 -14.47 51.75 7.66
C ALA A 73 -13.93 52.97 6.90
N SER A 74 -13.22 53.83 7.63
CA SER A 74 -12.37 54.86 7.04
C SER A 74 -11.23 54.23 6.22
N ALA A 75 -10.65 55.01 5.29
CA ALA A 75 -9.49 54.56 4.51
C ALA A 75 -8.32 54.10 5.40
N ALA A 76 -8.08 54.81 6.52
CA ALA A 76 -7.05 54.43 7.49
C ALA A 76 -7.35 53.08 8.15
N GLU A 77 -8.59 52.84 8.60
CA GLU A 77 -9.00 51.54 9.17
C GLU A 77 -8.87 50.41 8.15
N LEU A 78 -9.24 50.64 6.88
CA LEU A 78 -9.05 49.66 5.81
C LEU A 78 -7.58 49.31 5.59
N THR A 79 -6.70 50.31 5.58
CA THR A 79 -5.25 50.12 5.49
C THR A 79 -4.73 49.28 6.66
N THR A 80 -5.13 49.58 7.90
CA THR A 80 -4.72 48.79 9.07
C THR A 80 -5.23 47.36 8.99
N ILE A 81 -6.48 47.14 8.54
CA ILE A 81 -7.03 45.80 8.31
C ILE A 81 -6.22 45.04 7.24
N GLU A 82 -5.81 45.70 6.16
CA GLU A 82 -4.90 45.09 5.18
C GLU A 82 -3.55 44.71 5.82
N GLY A 83 -2.99 45.59 6.66
CA GLY A 83 -1.79 45.33 7.45
C GLY A 83 -1.91 44.09 8.31
N ILE A 84 -3.00 43.98 9.08
CA ILE A 84 -3.30 42.81 9.94
C ILE A 84 -3.44 41.55 9.08
N ARG A 85 -4.16 41.61 7.94
CA ARG A 85 -4.26 40.49 7.00
C ARG A 85 -2.89 40.06 6.48
N GLY A 86 -2.00 41.01 6.18
CA GLY A 86 -0.61 40.75 5.81
C GLY A 86 0.18 40.03 6.91
N VAL A 87 0.07 40.49 8.15
CA VAL A 87 0.69 39.85 9.32
C VAL A 87 0.15 38.43 9.54
N MET A 88 -1.17 38.25 9.43
CA MET A 88 -1.81 36.93 9.48
C MET A 88 -1.26 36.01 8.39
N LEU A 89 -1.20 36.45 7.14
CA LEU A 89 -0.65 35.67 6.02
C LEU A 89 0.79 35.22 6.32
N ARG A 90 1.63 36.11 6.84
CA ARG A 90 3.01 35.80 7.23
C ARG A 90 3.06 34.75 8.34
N ARG A 91 2.31 34.97 9.43
CA ARG A 91 2.24 34.08 10.60
C ARG A 91 1.74 32.67 10.22
N TYR A 92 0.87 32.57 9.22
CA TYR A 92 0.31 31.31 8.73
C TYR A 92 0.97 30.75 7.45
N GLY A 93 2.22 31.13 7.18
CA GLY A 93 3.07 30.45 6.19
C GLY A 93 2.93 30.94 4.74
N HIS A 94 2.42 32.14 4.52
CA HIS A 94 2.28 32.78 3.20
C HIS A 94 3.14 34.04 3.04
N PRO A 95 4.47 33.97 3.28
CA PRO A 95 5.31 35.16 3.31
C PRO A 95 5.33 35.92 1.98
N GLY A 96 5.24 35.23 0.83
CA GLY A 96 5.23 35.91 -0.47
C GLY A 96 3.98 36.75 -0.73
N ARG A 97 2.80 36.26 -0.32
CA ARG A 97 1.56 37.04 -0.42
C ARG A 97 1.43 38.06 0.69
N ALA A 98 1.95 37.73 1.87
CA ALA A 98 2.07 38.70 2.95
C ALA A 98 2.88 39.91 2.48
N PHE A 99 3.98 39.70 1.73
CA PHE A 99 4.76 40.79 1.16
C PHE A 99 3.90 41.74 0.31
N ASP A 100 3.13 41.21 -0.64
CA ASP A 100 2.28 42.04 -1.51
C ASP A 100 1.20 42.81 -0.74
N VAL A 101 0.58 42.18 0.26
CA VAL A 101 -0.48 42.80 1.09
C VAL A 101 0.10 43.84 2.04
N LEU A 102 1.21 43.51 2.72
CA LEU A 102 1.92 44.42 3.63
C LEU A 102 2.47 45.63 2.87
N TRP A 103 2.93 45.46 1.63
CA TRP A 103 3.39 46.56 0.80
C TRP A 103 2.27 47.52 0.43
N ARG A 104 1.07 47.00 0.09
CA ARG A 104 -0.11 47.85 -0.15
C ARG A 104 -0.53 48.61 1.10
N ALA A 105 -0.59 47.94 2.25
CA ALA A 105 -0.89 48.58 3.52
C ALA A 105 0.15 49.66 3.89
N PHE A 106 1.44 49.36 3.74
CA PHE A 106 2.53 50.31 4.01
C PHE A 106 2.43 51.58 3.15
N ARG A 107 2.03 51.45 1.88
CA ARG A 107 1.83 52.60 0.99
C ARG A 107 0.54 53.36 1.26
N GLY A 108 -0.48 52.69 1.79
CA GLY A 108 -1.79 53.28 2.08
C GLY A 108 -1.90 53.92 3.46
N SER A 109 -0.91 53.73 4.33
CA SER A 109 -0.91 54.34 5.67
C SER A 109 -0.30 55.73 5.62
N GLU A 110 -0.92 56.67 6.32
CA GLU A 110 -0.39 58.02 6.55
C GLU A 110 0.27 58.12 7.94
N ASP A 111 0.14 57.07 8.76
CA ASP A 111 0.64 57.01 10.13
C ASP A 111 2.08 56.51 10.15
N ARG A 112 3.00 57.32 10.67
CA ARG A 112 4.43 56.99 10.63
C ARG A 112 4.77 55.73 11.44
N ASP A 113 4.18 55.58 12.62
CA ASP A 113 4.48 54.47 13.53
C ASP A 113 3.91 53.16 12.98
N GLU A 114 2.70 53.20 12.41
CA GLU A 114 2.13 52.05 11.68
C GLU A 114 3.00 51.65 10.48
N ARG A 115 3.48 52.61 9.70
CA ARG A 115 4.37 52.35 8.55
C ARG A 115 5.69 51.73 8.98
N GLU A 116 6.29 52.18 10.07
CA GLU A 116 7.51 51.57 10.61
C GLU A 116 7.27 50.10 11.00
N ALA A 117 6.18 49.83 11.72
CA ALA A 117 5.80 48.45 12.06
C ALA A 117 5.55 47.58 10.81
N LEU A 118 4.80 48.10 9.82
CA LEU A 118 4.54 47.40 8.56
C LEU A 118 5.83 47.14 7.77
N LEU A 119 6.80 48.06 7.80
CA LEU A 119 8.09 47.91 7.14
C LEU A 119 8.91 46.76 7.74
N GLU A 120 8.89 46.60 9.06
CA GLU A 120 9.50 45.44 9.73
C GLU A 120 8.82 44.14 9.30
N GLN A 121 7.48 44.10 9.33
CA GLN A 121 6.73 42.92 8.91
C GLN A 121 7.00 42.57 7.44
N LEU A 122 7.13 43.57 6.58
CA LEU A 122 7.45 43.43 5.16
C LEU A 122 8.86 42.85 4.96
N PHE A 123 9.85 43.32 5.71
CA PHE A 123 11.21 42.77 5.69
C PHE A 123 11.21 41.30 6.14
N GLN A 124 10.52 41.00 7.24
CA GLN A 124 10.39 39.63 7.73
C GLN A 124 9.68 38.72 6.70
N ALA A 125 8.66 39.23 6.01
CA ALA A 125 7.98 38.52 4.93
C ALA A 125 8.92 38.27 3.74
N ALA A 126 9.64 39.30 3.28
CA ALA A 126 10.60 39.20 2.18
C ALA A 126 11.70 38.17 2.45
N ARG A 127 12.24 38.16 3.67
CA ARG A 127 13.25 37.20 4.08
C ARG A 127 12.72 35.76 4.12
N ALA A 128 11.48 35.58 4.58
CA ALA A 128 10.84 34.27 4.60
C ALA A 128 10.46 33.77 3.19
N SER A 129 10.18 34.65 2.24
CA SER A 129 9.82 34.31 0.86
C SER A 129 10.98 34.34 -0.14
N ARG A 130 12.20 34.67 0.29
CA ARG A 130 13.38 34.93 -0.56
C ARG A 130 13.17 36.07 -1.57
N GLN A 131 12.40 37.08 -1.18
CA GLN A 131 12.14 38.29 -1.96
C GLN A 131 12.96 39.49 -1.43
N GLU A 132 14.11 39.26 -0.79
CA GLU A 132 14.92 40.34 -0.21
C GLU A 132 15.40 41.34 -1.27
N GLN A 133 15.70 40.88 -2.49
CA GLN A 133 16.05 41.78 -3.60
C GLN A 133 14.87 42.69 -3.99
N GLU A 134 13.67 42.14 -4.01
CA GLU A 134 12.46 42.91 -4.31
C GLU A 134 12.16 43.91 -3.19
N PHE A 135 12.30 43.51 -1.93
CA PHE A 135 12.24 44.41 -0.77
C PHE A 135 13.22 45.58 -0.94
N LEU A 136 14.49 45.29 -1.20
CA LEU A 136 15.52 46.30 -1.40
C LEU A 136 15.23 47.24 -2.57
N ARG A 137 14.64 46.70 -3.65
CA ARG A 137 14.21 47.48 -4.82
C ARG A 137 13.09 48.44 -4.45
N VAL A 138 12.04 47.95 -3.79
CA VAL A 138 10.87 48.78 -3.45
C VAL A 138 11.15 49.79 -2.34
N THR A 139 12.12 49.52 -1.46
CA THR A 139 12.56 50.45 -0.40
C THR A 139 13.77 51.30 -0.81
N SER A 140 14.12 51.35 -2.10
CA SER A 140 15.20 52.23 -2.59
C SER A 140 14.75 53.66 -2.90
N ASP A 141 13.46 53.95 -2.75
CA ASP A 141 12.87 55.28 -2.95
C ASP A 141 13.51 56.32 -2.01
N THR A 142 13.98 57.43 -2.58
CA THR A 142 14.59 58.55 -1.85
C THR A 142 13.69 59.07 -0.73
N ALA A 143 12.37 59.12 -0.94
CA ALA A 143 11.43 59.57 0.08
C ALA A 143 11.42 58.61 1.29
N LEU A 144 11.42 57.30 1.05
CA LEU A 144 11.46 56.29 2.11
C LEU A 144 12.81 56.28 2.85
N LEU A 145 13.91 56.57 2.14
CA LEU A 145 15.23 56.70 2.76
C LEU A 145 15.35 57.93 3.65
N LEU A 146 14.70 59.03 3.29
CA LEU A 146 14.63 60.22 4.14
C LEU A 146 13.77 59.96 5.39
N GLU A 147 12.70 59.16 5.27
CA GLU A 147 11.77 58.88 6.36
C GLU A 147 12.24 57.78 7.33
N PHE A 148 12.80 56.68 6.80
CA PHE A 148 13.16 55.45 7.53
C PHE A 148 14.62 55.01 7.33
N GLY A 149 15.52 55.94 7.02
CA GLY A 149 16.88 55.64 6.57
C GLY A 149 17.69 54.70 7.49
N GLN A 150 17.60 54.88 8.81
CA GLN A 150 18.31 54.03 9.77
C GLN A 150 17.79 52.58 9.72
N THR A 151 16.47 52.40 9.87
CA THR A 151 15.79 51.10 9.83
C THR A 151 16.07 50.34 8.51
N LEU A 152 16.02 51.04 7.38
CA LEU A 152 16.33 50.46 6.06
C LEU A 152 17.81 50.06 5.92
N ASN A 153 18.74 50.84 6.49
CA ASN A 153 20.16 50.48 6.51
C ASN A 153 20.42 49.26 7.39
N ASP A 154 19.74 49.14 8.53
CA ASP A 154 19.82 47.96 9.40
C ASP A 154 19.29 46.71 8.69
N PHE A 155 18.16 46.80 7.98
CA PHE A 155 17.65 45.70 7.16
C PHE A 155 18.57 45.33 5.99
N ARG A 156 19.21 46.32 5.34
CA ARG A 156 20.24 46.07 4.31
C ARG A 156 21.45 45.33 4.87
N ALA A 157 21.93 45.73 6.05
CA ALA A 157 23.02 45.07 6.73
C ALA A 157 22.66 43.61 7.07
N LEU A 158 21.44 43.37 7.56
CA LEU A 158 20.92 42.03 7.84
C LEU A 158 20.82 41.17 6.56
N SER A 159 20.35 41.73 5.44
CA SER A 159 20.30 41.02 4.14
C SER A 159 21.69 40.69 3.59
N ALA A 160 22.69 41.55 3.82
CA ALA A 160 24.07 41.32 3.38
C ALA A 160 24.75 40.14 4.12
N THR A 161 24.19 39.69 5.25
CA THR A 161 24.69 38.52 6.00
C THR A 161 24.24 37.17 5.43
N ALA A 162 23.70 37.13 4.20
CA ALA A 162 23.38 35.88 3.51
C ALA A 162 24.58 34.92 3.61
N ALA A 163 24.31 33.70 4.10
CA ALA A 163 25.37 32.74 4.43
C ALA A 163 26.30 32.57 3.23
N PRO A 164 27.63 32.76 3.39
CA PRO A 164 28.56 32.60 2.28
C PRO A 164 28.42 31.19 1.69
N PRO A 165 28.64 31.03 0.37
CA PRO A 165 28.62 29.70 -0.23
C PRO A 165 29.55 28.78 0.54
N LEU A 166 29.13 27.52 0.73
CA LEU A 166 29.92 26.55 1.47
C LEU A 166 31.34 26.46 0.90
N PRO A 167 32.39 26.43 1.73
CA PRO A 167 33.77 26.28 1.26
C PRO A 167 33.90 25.07 0.33
N GLU A 168 34.68 25.19 -0.74
CA GLU A 168 34.81 24.16 -1.79
C GLU A 168 35.13 22.77 -1.22
N LYS A 169 36.01 22.70 -0.22
CA LYS A 169 36.35 21.46 0.51
C LYS A 169 35.14 20.79 1.17
N ARG A 170 34.19 21.58 1.69
CA ARG A 170 32.94 21.06 2.28
C ARG A 170 31.98 20.60 1.19
N ARG A 171 31.89 21.30 0.06
CA ARG A 171 31.10 20.88 -1.11
C ARG A 171 31.57 19.52 -1.65
N GLY A 172 32.89 19.31 -1.75
CA GLY A 172 33.47 18.01 -2.14
C GLY A 172 33.09 16.86 -1.19
N LYS A 173 33.09 17.10 0.13
CA LYS A 173 32.63 16.10 1.12
C LYS A 173 31.14 15.77 1.00
N MET A 174 30.29 16.77 0.72
CA MET A 174 28.85 16.56 0.52
C MET A 174 28.57 15.76 -0.76
N LEU A 175 29.33 16.02 -1.84
CA LEU A 175 29.24 15.24 -3.07
C LEU A 175 29.64 13.78 -2.82
N LEU A 176 30.75 13.54 -2.13
CA LEU A 176 31.18 12.19 -1.77
C LEU A 176 30.11 11.47 -0.93
N ALA A 177 29.53 12.15 0.07
CA ALA A 177 28.46 11.59 0.89
C ALA A 177 27.23 11.19 0.04
N TRP A 178 26.83 12.02 -0.93
CA TRP A 178 25.72 11.68 -1.83
C TRP A 178 26.07 10.45 -2.68
N VAL A 179 27.26 10.39 -3.28
CA VAL A 179 27.69 9.23 -4.08
C VAL A 179 27.68 7.94 -3.25
N MET A 180 28.14 8.00 -1.99
CA MET A 180 28.09 6.84 -1.08
C MET A 180 26.64 6.40 -0.80
N LEU A 181 25.73 7.35 -0.54
CA LEU A 181 24.30 7.09 -0.37
C LEU A 181 23.66 6.51 -1.63
N LEU A 182 24.15 6.87 -2.82
CA LEU A 182 23.67 6.33 -4.09
C LEU A 182 24.03 4.84 -4.28
N ILE A 183 25.24 4.45 -3.86
CA ILE A 183 25.80 3.10 -4.09
C ILE A 183 25.36 2.11 -3.00
N LEU A 184 25.18 2.58 -1.76
CA LEU A 184 24.96 1.73 -0.59
C LEU A 184 23.78 0.74 -0.73
N PRO A 185 22.58 1.13 -1.18
CA PRO A 185 21.46 0.18 -1.30
C PRO A 185 21.70 -0.92 -2.35
N TRP A 186 22.35 -0.58 -3.47
CA TRP A 186 22.77 -1.58 -4.46
C TRP A 186 23.76 -2.58 -3.86
N PHE A 187 24.77 -2.11 -3.12
CA PHE A 187 25.74 -2.97 -2.44
C PHE A 187 25.07 -3.91 -1.44
N ILE A 188 24.12 -3.41 -0.63
CA ILE A 188 23.34 -4.22 0.31
C ILE A 188 22.55 -5.30 -0.45
N ALA A 189 21.91 -4.95 -1.57
CA ALA A 189 21.16 -5.90 -2.39
C ALA A 189 22.07 -6.99 -3.00
N GLU A 190 23.25 -6.63 -3.53
CA GLU A 190 24.25 -7.60 -4.02
C GLU A 190 24.73 -8.54 -2.92
N TRP A 191 25.10 -7.99 -1.77
CA TRP A 191 25.58 -8.79 -0.63
C TRP A 191 24.52 -9.79 -0.16
N ARG A 192 23.25 -9.40 -0.18
CA ARG A 192 22.12 -10.30 0.14
C ARG A 192 21.95 -11.41 -0.89
N VAL A 193 22.01 -11.10 -2.19
CA VAL A 193 21.96 -12.13 -3.25
C VAL A 193 23.13 -13.11 -3.09
N TYR A 194 24.32 -12.60 -2.81
CA TYR A 194 25.50 -13.43 -2.54
C TYR A 194 25.30 -14.37 -1.34
N ARG A 195 24.89 -13.84 -0.18
CA ARG A 195 24.60 -14.64 1.03
C ARG A 195 23.48 -15.66 0.80
N TRP A 196 22.46 -15.28 0.05
CA TRP A 196 21.36 -16.18 -0.31
C TRP A 196 21.86 -17.35 -1.18
N ARG A 197 22.72 -17.09 -2.17
CA ARG A 197 23.33 -18.15 -3.01
C ARG A 197 24.22 -19.11 -2.21
N GLN A 198 24.98 -18.60 -1.24
CA GLN A 198 25.77 -19.44 -0.34
C GLN A 198 24.89 -20.36 0.51
N ARG A 199 23.70 -19.89 0.92
CA ARG A 199 22.77 -20.66 1.75
C ARG A 199 21.99 -21.72 0.97
N PHE A 200 21.73 -21.48 -0.32
CA PHE A 200 20.93 -22.37 -1.19
C PHE A 200 21.70 -22.72 -2.47
N PRO A 201 22.75 -23.55 -2.37
CA PRO A 201 23.61 -23.87 -3.51
C PRO A 201 22.87 -24.65 -4.61
N GLY A 202 21.93 -25.53 -4.26
CA GLY A 202 21.22 -26.39 -5.22
C GLY A 202 19.98 -25.73 -5.85
N PRO A 203 19.70 -25.93 -7.16
CA PRO A 203 18.50 -25.39 -7.82
C PRO A 203 17.17 -25.79 -7.15
N ALA A 204 17.07 -27.02 -6.65
CA ALA A 204 15.87 -27.52 -5.98
C ALA A 204 15.60 -26.81 -4.63
N GLU A 205 16.65 -26.36 -3.94
CA GLU A 205 16.54 -25.70 -2.63
C GLU A 205 16.11 -24.23 -2.73
N ARG A 206 16.20 -23.66 -3.93
CA ARG A 206 16.07 -22.22 -4.17
C ARG A 206 14.63 -21.72 -4.27
N GLN A 207 13.68 -22.57 -4.64
CA GLN A 207 12.33 -22.13 -5.03
C GLN A 207 11.58 -21.40 -3.90
N GLY A 208 11.40 -22.05 -2.74
CA GLY A 208 10.72 -21.45 -1.59
C GLY A 208 11.44 -20.19 -1.05
N PRO A 209 12.75 -20.27 -0.76
CA PRO A 209 13.52 -19.12 -0.29
C PRO A 209 13.59 -17.95 -1.27
N PHE A 210 13.47 -18.20 -2.58
CA PHE A 210 13.45 -17.15 -3.60
C PHE A 210 12.21 -16.26 -3.47
N PHE A 211 11.03 -16.85 -3.25
CA PHE A 211 9.81 -16.07 -3.05
C PHE A 211 9.90 -15.13 -1.84
N ALA A 212 10.35 -15.64 -0.69
CA ALA A 212 10.55 -14.83 0.51
C ALA A 212 11.60 -13.72 0.27
N PHE A 213 12.65 -14.02 -0.48
CA PHE A 213 13.69 -13.05 -0.84
C PHE A 213 13.15 -11.92 -1.73
N MET A 214 12.35 -12.25 -2.75
CA MET A 214 11.77 -11.28 -3.67
C MET A 214 10.73 -10.36 -3.02
N ARG A 215 10.04 -10.84 -1.97
CA ARG A 215 9.08 -10.03 -1.19
C ARG A 215 9.70 -9.16 -0.11
N SER A 216 11.00 -9.34 0.14
CA SER A 216 11.72 -8.57 1.15
C SER A 216 11.70 -7.07 0.83
N SER A 217 11.11 -6.27 1.72
CA SER A 217 11.05 -4.80 1.60
C SER A 217 12.40 -4.10 1.77
N ILE A 218 13.47 -4.82 2.15
CA ILE A 218 14.75 -4.19 2.49
C ILE A 218 15.31 -3.29 1.39
N GLY A 219 15.16 -3.66 0.11
CA GLY A 219 15.62 -2.82 -1.01
C GLY A 219 14.94 -1.45 -0.97
N VAL A 220 13.60 -1.46 -0.94
CA VAL A 220 12.76 -0.26 -0.79
C VAL A 220 13.12 0.52 0.48
N VAL A 221 13.23 -0.15 1.62
CA VAL A 221 13.57 0.49 2.91
C VAL A 221 14.94 1.17 2.81
N THR A 222 15.96 0.51 2.28
CA THR A 222 17.30 1.10 2.11
C THR A 222 17.30 2.26 1.11
N SER A 223 16.51 2.19 0.04
CA SER A 223 16.34 3.31 -0.89
C SER A 223 15.68 4.52 -0.21
N ILE A 224 14.62 4.30 0.57
CA ILE A 224 13.92 5.36 1.32
C ILE A 224 14.84 5.97 2.37
N VAL A 225 15.51 5.16 3.19
CA VAL A 225 16.47 5.63 4.20
C VAL A 225 17.56 6.46 3.55
N SER A 226 18.09 6.02 2.40
CA SER A 226 19.10 6.78 1.66
C SER A 226 18.58 8.15 1.20
N ALA A 227 17.38 8.20 0.61
CA ALA A 227 16.75 9.45 0.19
C ALA A 227 16.43 10.39 1.38
N VAL A 228 16.01 9.85 2.53
CA VAL A 228 15.79 10.61 3.76
C VAL A 228 17.12 11.19 4.26
N LEU A 229 18.21 10.45 4.22
CA LEU A 229 19.54 10.96 4.60
C LEU A 229 20.03 12.06 3.65
N VAL A 230 19.75 11.96 2.35
CA VAL A 230 20.04 13.03 1.38
C VAL A 230 19.34 14.34 1.76
N LEU A 231 18.07 14.26 2.18
CA LEU A 231 17.29 15.41 2.64
C LEU A 231 17.75 15.91 4.01
N ALA A 232 17.98 15.01 4.97
CA ALA A 232 18.36 15.34 6.34
C ALA A 232 19.74 16.03 6.40
N PHE A 233 20.68 15.63 5.54
CA PHE A 233 21.97 16.30 5.40
C PHE A 233 21.94 17.52 4.46
N ASN A 234 20.78 17.87 3.93
CA ASN A 234 20.56 18.97 3.00
C ASN A 234 21.54 18.96 1.81
N LEU A 235 21.87 17.75 1.32
CA LEU A 235 22.91 17.58 0.29
C LEU A 235 22.58 18.32 -1.01
N PRO A 236 21.33 18.33 -1.52
CA PRO A 236 21.00 19.10 -2.72
C PRO A 236 21.30 20.59 -2.57
N THR A 237 20.80 21.24 -1.50
CA THR A 237 21.06 22.66 -1.29
C THR A 237 22.53 22.95 -1.06
N ALA A 238 23.25 22.06 -0.33
CA ALA A 238 24.70 22.17 -0.15
C ALA A 238 25.49 22.08 -1.47
N LEU A 239 24.93 21.44 -2.51
CA LEU A 239 25.52 21.36 -3.84
C LEU A 239 25.04 22.45 -4.82
N GLY A 240 24.15 23.36 -4.38
CA GLY A 240 23.66 24.48 -5.18
C GLY A 240 22.32 24.24 -5.88
N PHE A 241 21.58 23.19 -5.51
CA PHE A 241 20.21 23.01 -6.00
C PHE A 241 19.25 23.91 -5.22
N GLU A 242 18.45 24.71 -5.93
CA GLU A 242 17.48 25.63 -5.33
C GLU A 242 16.35 24.91 -4.58
N ALA A 243 15.92 23.76 -5.09
CA ALA A 243 14.90 22.90 -4.50
C ALA A 243 15.47 21.51 -4.17
N ALA A 244 15.41 21.12 -2.90
CA ALA A 244 15.97 19.84 -2.45
C ALA A 244 15.12 18.61 -2.85
N ALA A 245 13.81 18.79 -3.02
CA ALA A 245 12.88 17.68 -3.26
C ALA A 245 13.09 16.99 -4.62
N GLY A 246 13.30 17.75 -5.70
CA GLY A 246 13.50 17.19 -7.04
C GLY A 246 14.72 16.26 -7.12
N PRO A 247 15.92 16.72 -6.72
CA PRO A 247 17.10 15.87 -6.69
C PRO A 247 17.01 14.69 -5.72
N ALA A 248 16.30 14.83 -4.59
CA ALA A 248 16.06 13.71 -3.67
C ALA A 248 15.13 12.64 -4.29
N LEU A 249 14.12 13.05 -5.05
CA LEU A 249 13.25 12.13 -5.78
C LEU A 249 14.03 11.41 -6.90
N ALA A 250 14.86 12.13 -7.64
CA ALA A 250 15.75 11.55 -8.64
C ALA A 250 16.73 10.55 -8.00
N HIS A 251 17.31 10.89 -6.84
CA HIS A 251 18.12 9.98 -6.05
C HIS A 251 17.35 8.69 -5.70
N LEU A 252 16.14 8.82 -5.13
CA LEU A 252 15.32 7.67 -4.76
C LEU A 252 15.07 6.74 -5.96
N LEU A 253 14.73 7.31 -7.13
CA LEU A 253 14.49 6.55 -8.36
C LEU A 253 15.75 5.81 -8.84
N VAL A 254 16.89 6.49 -8.90
CA VAL A 254 18.17 5.90 -9.32
C VAL A 254 18.59 4.77 -8.40
N VAL A 255 18.48 4.98 -7.09
CA VAL A 255 18.83 3.99 -6.07
C VAL A 255 17.86 2.81 -6.09
N TYR A 256 16.57 3.05 -6.27
CA TYR A 256 15.61 1.96 -6.40
C TYR A 256 15.90 1.12 -7.64
N LEU A 257 16.10 1.74 -8.80
CA LEU A 257 16.49 1.06 -10.04
C LEU A 257 17.78 0.26 -9.91
N SER A 258 18.78 0.79 -9.21
CA SER A 258 20.05 0.08 -9.01
C SER A 258 19.85 -1.19 -8.17
N THR A 259 18.98 -1.16 -7.14
CA THR A 259 18.65 -2.35 -6.34
C THR A 259 17.94 -3.45 -7.13
N LEU A 260 17.25 -3.11 -8.23
CA LEU A 260 16.57 -4.09 -9.09
C LEU A 260 17.53 -4.96 -9.90
N ARG A 261 18.76 -4.51 -10.15
CA ARG A 261 19.74 -5.26 -10.98
C ARG A 261 20.20 -6.57 -10.33
N PRO A 262 20.60 -6.63 -9.04
CA PRO A 262 20.82 -7.89 -8.34
C PRO A 262 19.59 -8.82 -8.39
N LEU A 263 18.40 -8.27 -8.18
CA LEU A 263 17.14 -9.03 -8.15
C LEU A 263 16.81 -9.63 -9.52
N HIS A 264 16.99 -8.87 -10.60
CA HIS A 264 16.82 -9.36 -11.98
C HIS A 264 17.77 -10.52 -12.29
N ARG A 265 19.04 -10.42 -11.88
CA ARG A 265 20.00 -11.52 -12.08
C ARG A 265 19.58 -12.79 -11.35
N LEU A 266 19.08 -12.63 -10.12
CA LEU A 266 18.58 -13.76 -9.34
C LEU A 266 17.30 -14.34 -9.95
N ASP A 267 16.38 -13.50 -10.42
CA ASP A 267 15.14 -13.91 -11.10
C ASP A 267 15.43 -14.75 -12.35
N ARG A 268 16.37 -14.32 -13.19
CA ARG A 268 16.82 -15.09 -14.36
C ARG A 268 17.45 -16.43 -13.98
N GLU A 269 18.26 -16.45 -12.92
CA GLU A 269 18.92 -17.66 -12.44
C GLU A 269 17.93 -18.69 -11.88
N VAL A 270 16.94 -18.25 -11.10
CA VAL A 270 16.00 -19.15 -10.41
C VAL A 270 14.83 -19.56 -11.30
N ARG A 271 14.21 -18.60 -12.02
CA ARG A 271 13.05 -18.88 -12.87
C ARG A 271 13.41 -19.31 -14.29
N GLY A 272 14.66 -19.11 -14.71
CA GLY A 272 15.04 -19.24 -16.12
C GLY A 272 14.47 -18.11 -17.00
N ALA A 273 14.18 -16.94 -16.42
CA ALA A 273 13.59 -15.82 -17.15
C ALA A 273 14.53 -15.30 -18.25
N THR A 274 13.96 -15.00 -19.42
CA THR A 274 14.68 -14.52 -20.62
C THR A 274 14.47 -13.05 -20.90
N TRP A 275 13.57 -12.38 -20.17
CA TRP A 275 13.32 -10.95 -20.36
C TRP A 275 14.50 -10.05 -19.96
N GLY A 276 14.67 -8.97 -20.71
CA GLY A 276 15.71 -7.96 -20.46
C GLY A 276 15.46 -7.15 -19.19
N PHE A 277 16.52 -6.52 -18.65
CA PHE A 277 16.46 -5.74 -17.42
C PHE A 277 15.43 -4.60 -17.47
N LEU A 278 15.31 -3.91 -18.61
CA LEU A 278 14.34 -2.82 -18.77
C LEU A 278 12.89 -3.33 -18.69
N ALA A 279 12.58 -4.48 -19.29
CA ALA A 279 11.25 -5.09 -19.21
C ALA A 279 10.91 -5.51 -17.78
N TYR A 280 11.89 -6.12 -17.08
CA TYR A 280 11.79 -6.45 -15.66
C TYR A 280 11.54 -5.21 -14.79
N ALA A 281 12.39 -4.18 -14.91
CA ALA A 281 12.29 -2.95 -14.12
C ALA A 281 10.96 -2.24 -14.38
N ARG A 282 10.53 -2.19 -15.64
CA ARG A 282 9.23 -1.65 -16.05
C ARG A 282 8.07 -2.37 -15.35
N ALA A 283 8.06 -3.71 -15.37
CA ALA A 283 7.03 -4.50 -14.71
C ALA A 283 7.01 -4.29 -13.19
N VAL A 284 8.19 -4.30 -12.54
CA VAL A 284 8.31 -4.09 -11.10
C VAL A 284 7.86 -2.69 -10.70
N ILE A 285 8.28 -1.64 -11.42
CA ILE A 285 7.87 -0.26 -11.17
C ILE A 285 6.37 -0.08 -11.38
N GLY A 286 5.83 -0.60 -12.49
CA GLY A 286 4.40 -0.54 -12.76
C GLY A 286 3.58 -1.18 -11.62
N MET A 287 3.99 -2.37 -11.17
CA MET A 287 3.34 -3.03 -10.03
C MET A 287 3.51 -2.27 -8.72
N ALA A 288 4.68 -1.69 -8.47
CA ALA A 288 4.92 -0.85 -7.30
C ALA A 288 4.02 0.39 -7.31
N MET A 289 3.86 1.05 -8.47
CA MET A 289 2.94 2.16 -8.63
C MET A 289 1.49 1.73 -8.42
N VAL A 290 1.12 0.52 -8.87
CA VAL A 290 -0.22 0.00 -8.67
C VAL A 290 -0.51 -0.22 -7.19
N ASN A 291 0.39 -0.91 -6.50
CA ASN A 291 0.28 -1.17 -5.07
C ASN A 291 0.36 0.11 -4.22
N ALA A 292 1.04 1.14 -4.72
CA ALA A 292 1.16 2.44 -4.05
C ALA A 292 -0.09 3.32 -4.23
N ALA A 293 -1.14 2.90 -4.94
CA ALA A 293 -2.33 3.72 -5.16
C ALA A 293 -2.96 4.24 -3.85
N LEU A 294 -2.97 3.41 -2.80
CA LEU A 294 -3.43 3.78 -1.45
C LEU A 294 -2.68 4.97 -0.84
N LEU A 295 -1.43 5.20 -1.25
CA LEU A 295 -0.59 6.31 -0.82
C LEU A 295 -0.61 7.46 -1.82
N VAL A 296 -0.48 7.16 -3.10
CA VAL A 296 -0.34 8.15 -4.18
C VAL A 296 -1.61 9.00 -4.31
N VAL A 297 -2.79 8.40 -4.16
CA VAL A 297 -4.05 9.14 -4.28
C VAL A 297 -4.21 10.22 -3.20
N PRO A 298 -4.15 9.92 -1.89
CA PRO A 298 -4.28 10.94 -0.87
C PRO A 298 -3.16 12.00 -0.94
N ILE A 299 -1.94 11.61 -1.31
CA ILE A 299 -0.84 12.57 -1.54
C ILE A 299 -1.19 13.48 -2.73
N GLY A 300 -1.67 12.93 -3.84
CA GLY A 300 -2.10 13.69 -5.01
C GLY A 300 -3.20 14.69 -4.68
N ALA A 301 -4.23 14.26 -3.94
CA ALA A 301 -5.30 15.14 -3.46
C ALA A 301 -4.76 16.26 -2.55
N ALA A 302 -3.86 15.95 -1.62
CA ALA A 302 -3.23 16.94 -0.75
C ALA A 302 -2.37 17.95 -1.54
N LEU A 303 -1.66 17.52 -2.58
CA LEU A 303 -0.88 18.41 -3.45
C LEU A 303 -1.78 19.34 -4.27
N ILE A 304 -2.92 18.86 -4.75
CA ILE A 304 -3.93 19.70 -5.42
C ILE A 304 -4.48 20.74 -4.44
N LEU A 305 -4.87 20.33 -3.22
CA LEU A 305 -5.34 21.25 -2.18
C LEU A 305 -4.26 22.25 -1.75
N ARG A 306 -2.99 21.84 -1.72
CA ARG A 306 -1.86 22.73 -1.49
C ARG A 306 -1.75 23.79 -2.58
N ALA A 307 -1.84 23.40 -3.85
CA ALA A 307 -1.82 24.33 -4.97
C ALA A 307 -3.02 25.30 -4.91
N MET A 308 -4.20 24.81 -4.52
CA MET A 308 -5.38 25.66 -4.29
C MET A 308 -5.17 26.63 -3.12
N THR A 309 -4.60 26.17 -2.01
CA THR A 309 -4.34 27.00 -0.82
C THR A 309 -3.25 28.03 -1.08
N ALA A 310 -2.25 27.72 -1.92
CA ALA A 310 -1.30 28.72 -2.39
C ALA A 310 -1.99 29.83 -3.21
N ASN A 311 -3.13 29.54 -3.82
CA ASN A 311 -3.97 30.50 -4.53
C ASN A 311 -5.02 31.19 -3.63
N LEU A 312 -5.43 30.53 -2.55
CA LEU A 312 -6.45 30.96 -1.59
C LEU A 312 -5.92 30.76 -0.15
N PRO A 313 -5.09 31.68 0.36
CA PRO A 313 -4.20 31.44 1.49
C PRO A 313 -4.88 31.11 2.79
N LEU A 314 -6.04 31.72 3.05
CA LEU A 314 -6.78 31.51 4.28
C LEU A 314 -7.98 30.60 4.09
N TRP A 315 -8.12 29.97 2.91
CA TRP A 315 -9.28 29.15 2.57
C TRP A 315 -9.53 27.96 3.51
N PRO A 316 -8.50 27.22 3.97
CA PRO A 316 -8.70 26.18 4.98
C PRO A 316 -9.26 26.72 6.30
N ILE A 317 -8.93 27.96 6.65
CA ILE A 317 -9.42 28.62 7.86
C ILE A 317 -10.83 29.14 7.63
N THR A 318 -11.06 29.95 6.59
CA THR A 318 -12.33 30.63 6.30
C THR A 318 -13.42 29.66 5.86
N TRP A 319 -13.05 28.58 5.16
CA TRP A 319 -13.97 27.59 4.63
C TRP A 319 -13.45 26.17 4.88
N PRO A 320 -13.39 25.73 6.15
CA PRO A 320 -12.89 24.39 6.52
C PRO A 320 -13.70 23.28 5.85
N LEU A 321 -15.01 23.50 5.66
CA LEU A 321 -15.92 22.57 4.99
C LEU A 321 -15.51 22.29 3.54
N GLY A 322 -14.91 23.27 2.86
CA GLY A 322 -14.51 23.20 1.47
C GLY A 322 -13.28 22.31 1.33
N VAL A 323 -12.34 22.41 2.26
CA VAL A 323 -11.20 21.50 2.36
C VAL A 323 -11.64 20.11 2.82
N GLY A 324 -12.51 20.05 3.83
CA GLY A 324 -13.04 18.82 4.40
C GLY A 324 -13.83 17.97 3.42
N LEU A 325 -14.61 18.58 2.52
CA LEU A 325 -15.29 17.90 1.42
C LEU A 325 -14.40 17.75 0.18
N GLY A 326 -13.54 18.73 -0.08
CA GLY A 326 -12.63 18.76 -1.22
C GLY A 326 -11.63 17.60 -1.19
N PHE A 327 -11.05 17.28 -0.03
CA PHE A 327 -10.12 16.18 0.11
C PHE A 327 -10.70 14.81 -0.29
N PRO A 328 -11.80 14.32 0.32
CA PRO A 328 -12.41 13.05 -0.08
C PRO A 328 -12.98 13.08 -1.50
N ALA A 329 -13.49 14.23 -1.99
CA ALA A 329 -13.96 14.35 -3.37
C ALA A 329 -12.81 14.18 -4.38
N LEU A 330 -11.67 14.83 -4.13
CA LEU A 330 -10.46 14.68 -4.96
C LEU A 330 -9.91 13.26 -4.89
N CYS A 331 -9.83 12.66 -3.70
CA CYS A 331 -9.45 11.25 -3.55
C CYS A 331 -10.39 10.33 -4.34
N GLY A 332 -11.70 10.52 -4.22
CA GLY A 332 -12.71 9.76 -4.96
C GLY A 332 -12.54 9.91 -6.48
N ALA A 333 -12.35 11.14 -6.97
CA ALA A 333 -12.13 11.40 -8.40
C ALA A 333 -10.84 10.75 -8.92
N LEU A 334 -9.73 10.89 -8.19
CA LEU A 334 -8.45 10.25 -8.53
C LEU A 334 -8.55 8.73 -8.50
N LEU A 335 -9.26 8.14 -7.52
CA LEU A 335 -9.55 6.71 -7.50
C LEU A 335 -10.38 6.30 -8.72
N LEU A 336 -11.43 7.03 -9.10
CA LEU A 336 -12.23 6.68 -10.28
C LEU A 336 -11.44 6.79 -11.59
N LEU A 337 -10.50 7.73 -11.68
CA LEU A 337 -9.58 7.87 -12.82
C LEU A 337 -8.54 6.75 -12.85
N TYR A 338 -8.13 6.25 -11.69
CA TYR A 338 -7.01 5.33 -11.56
C TYR A 338 -7.13 4.04 -12.41
N PRO A 339 -8.25 3.31 -12.45
CA PRO A 339 -8.42 2.16 -13.34
C PRO A 339 -8.20 2.45 -14.83
N LEU A 340 -8.49 3.67 -15.28
CA LEU A 340 -8.23 4.09 -16.67
C LEU A 340 -6.74 4.24 -16.95
N LEU A 341 -5.94 4.51 -15.92
CA LEU A 341 -4.48 4.64 -15.99
C LEU A 341 -3.77 3.29 -15.85
N VAL A 342 -4.40 2.28 -15.20
CA VAL A 342 -3.79 0.96 -14.95
C VAL A 342 -3.23 0.31 -16.23
N PRO A 343 -3.95 0.26 -17.37
CA PRO A 343 -3.40 -0.28 -18.61
C PRO A 343 -2.13 0.43 -19.07
N TRP A 344 -2.03 1.76 -18.89
CA TRP A 344 -0.85 2.52 -19.26
C TRP A 344 0.30 2.27 -18.27
N ILE A 345 0.02 2.29 -16.96
CA ILE A 345 1.00 2.04 -15.88
C ILE A 345 1.59 0.63 -15.97
N LEU A 346 0.81 -0.35 -16.40
CA LEU A 346 1.25 -1.74 -16.53
C LEU A 346 1.59 -2.14 -17.98
N TRP A 347 1.60 -1.18 -18.91
CA TRP A 347 1.86 -1.40 -20.34
C TRP A 347 1.04 -2.54 -20.95
N MET A 348 -0.22 -2.59 -20.59
CA MET A 348 -1.17 -3.54 -21.12
C MET A 348 -1.70 -3.08 -22.47
N ARG A 349 -2.04 -4.06 -23.32
CA ARG A 349 -2.71 -3.81 -24.60
C ARG A 349 -4.07 -4.47 -24.57
N ARG A 350 -5.10 -3.75 -25.04
CA ARG A 350 -6.43 -4.35 -25.17
C ARG A 350 -6.36 -5.53 -26.13
N LEU A 351 -6.94 -6.66 -25.74
CA LEU A 351 -7.00 -7.87 -26.55
C LEU A 351 -8.26 -7.81 -27.46
N PRO A 352 -8.08 -7.83 -28.79
CA PRO A 352 -9.19 -7.92 -29.75
C PRO A 352 -10.06 -9.16 -29.53
N ALA A 353 -11.33 -9.11 -29.96
CA ALA A 353 -12.29 -10.20 -29.74
C ALA A 353 -11.87 -11.52 -30.43
N ASP A 354 -11.26 -11.43 -31.61
CA ASP A 354 -10.72 -12.53 -32.41
C ASP A 354 -9.44 -13.15 -31.82
N GLN A 355 -8.78 -12.46 -30.88
CA GLN A 355 -7.57 -12.94 -30.20
C GLN A 355 -7.85 -13.44 -28.78
N ARG A 356 -9.12 -13.47 -28.36
CA ARG A 356 -9.48 -13.98 -27.03
C ARG A 356 -9.27 -15.48 -26.97
N PRO A 357 -8.69 -16.01 -25.87
CA PRO A 357 -8.60 -17.45 -25.70
C PRO A 357 -10.03 -18.05 -25.60
N PRO A 358 -10.25 -19.30 -26.03
CA PRO A 358 -11.58 -19.91 -26.02
C PRO A 358 -12.27 -19.86 -24.64
N GLY A 359 -11.50 -20.08 -23.57
CA GLY A 359 -11.96 -19.97 -22.18
C GLY A 359 -12.44 -18.58 -21.75
N ALA A 360 -12.23 -17.53 -22.57
CA ALA A 360 -12.63 -16.16 -22.31
C ALA A 360 -13.75 -15.66 -23.24
N ALA A 361 -14.26 -16.50 -24.15
CA ALA A 361 -15.25 -16.10 -25.14
C ALA A 361 -16.56 -15.55 -24.52
N GLY A 362 -16.93 -16.03 -23.33
CA GLY A 362 -18.12 -15.60 -22.60
C GLY A 362 -17.94 -14.39 -21.67
N LEU A 363 -16.78 -13.71 -21.70
CA LEU A 363 -16.53 -12.54 -20.85
C LEU A 363 -17.04 -11.26 -21.53
N GLU A 364 -18.00 -10.61 -20.88
CA GLU A 364 -18.59 -9.34 -21.33
C GLU A 364 -17.71 -8.11 -21.06
N VAL A 365 -16.62 -8.29 -20.30
CA VAL A 365 -15.66 -7.22 -19.97
C VAL A 365 -14.49 -7.15 -20.96
N PRO A 366 -13.90 -5.97 -21.18
CA PRO A 366 -12.65 -5.83 -21.91
C PRO A 366 -11.54 -6.72 -21.32
N LEU A 367 -10.80 -7.38 -22.21
CA LEU A 367 -9.60 -8.12 -21.86
C LEU A 367 -8.36 -7.36 -22.27
N TYR A 368 -7.33 -7.45 -21.45
CA TYR A 368 -6.03 -6.84 -21.68
C TYR A 368 -4.94 -7.91 -21.64
N ARG A 369 -4.04 -7.88 -22.62
CA ARG A 369 -2.77 -8.61 -22.57
C ARG A 369 -1.75 -7.77 -21.82
N TRP A 370 -1.24 -8.30 -20.72
CA TRP A 370 -0.14 -7.71 -19.97
C TRP A 370 1.18 -8.32 -20.44
N ASP A 371 1.97 -7.53 -21.18
CA ASP A 371 3.17 -8.04 -21.84
C ASP A 371 4.32 -8.30 -20.87
N LEU A 372 4.37 -9.54 -20.39
CA LEU A 372 5.41 -10.09 -19.52
C LEU A 372 6.16 -11.25 -20.20
N SER A 373 6.32 -11.18 -21.52
CA SER A 373 6.96 -12.22 -22.32
C SER A 373 8.38 -12.54 -21.81
N GLY A 374 8.70 -13.82 -21.61
CA GLY A 374 9.99 -14.27 -21.07
C GLY A 374 10.18 -14.10 -19.56
N SER A 375 9.20 -13.58 -18.81
CA SER A 375 9.30 -13.39 -17.35
C SER A 375 9.09 -14.66 -16.54
N LYS A 376 8.32 -15.63 -17.06
CA LYS A 376 7.75 -16.74 -16.28
C LYS A 376 6.94 -16.26 -15.06
N ILE A 377 6.23 -15.14 -15.22
CA ILE A 377 5.23 -14.63 -14.27
C ILE A 377 3.84 -14.89 -14.86
N TYR A 378 3.11 -15.79 -14.22
CA TYR A 378 1.78 -16.21 -14.63
C TYR A 378 0.78 -15.49 -13.74
N ASN A 379 0.03 -14.54 -14.29
CA ASN A 379 -0.90 -13.75 -13.49
C ASN A 379 -2.11 -13.30 -14.30
N ALA A 380 -3.23 -13.19 -13.63
CA ALA A 380 -4.40 -12.48 -14.11
C ALA A 380 -4.82 -11.48 -13.02
N LEU A 381 -5.45 -10.38 -13.41
CA LEU A 381 -6.00 -9.43 -12.45
C LEU A 381 -7.26 -8.77 -13.00
N ALA A 382 -8.31 -8.75 -12.19
CA ALA A 382 -9.46 -7.87 -12.38
C ALA A 382 -9.14 -6.45 -11.88
N PHE A 383 -9.58 -5.45 -12.63
CA PHE A 383 -9.49 -4.04 -12.22
C PHE A 383 -10.72 -3.25 -12.67
N GLY A 384 -10.90 -2.06 -12.10
CA GLY A 384 -12.07 -1.21 -12.33
C GLY A 384 -13.09 -1.30 -11.22
N TYR A 385 -13.54 -0.13 -10.75
CA TYR A 385 -14.47 -0.03 -9.62
C TYR A 385 -15.94 -0.01 -10.07
N LEU A 386 -16.20 0.48 -11.28
CA LEU A 386 -17.54 0.62 -11.87
C LEU A 386 -17.61 -0.13 -13.20
N SER A 387 -18.78 -0.65 -13.55
CA SER A 387 -19.02 -1.41 -14.80
C SER A 387 -18.31 -0.86 -16.06
N PRO A 388 -18.37 0.43 -16.43
CA PRO A 388 -17.70 0.93 -17.63
C PRO A 388 -16.16 0.93 -17.55
N THR A 389 -15.60 0.78 -16.36
CA THR A 389 -14.14 0.73 -16.10
C THR A 389 -13.63 -0.67 -15.79
N GLN A 390 -14.53 -1.66 -15.66
CA GLN A 390 -14.18 -3.03 -15.31
C GLN A 390 -13.47 -3.72 -16.47
N ALA A 391 -12.40 -4.45 -16.17
CA ALA A 391 -11.65 -5.22 -17.15
C ALA A 391 -10.81 -6.31 -16.45
N ILE A 392 -10.34 -7.27 -17.24
CA ILE A 392 -9.42 -8.32 -16.79
C ILE A 392 -8.14 -8.23 -17.62
N ALA A 393 -6.99 -8.25 -16.96
CA ALA A 393 -5.70 -8.37 -17.61
C ALA A 393 -5.09 -9.76 -17.39
N ILE A 394 -4.44 -10.30 -18.41
CA ILE A 394 -3.83 -11.63 -18.43
C ILE A 394 -2.37 -11.47 -18.86
N SER A 395 -1.42 -12.03 -18.11
CA SER A 395 0.00 -11.98 -18.50
C SER A 395 0.27 -12.82 -19.75
N SER A 396 1.20 -12.39 -20.61
CA SER A 396 1.57 -13.16 -21.81
C SER A 396 1.90 -14.64 -21.50
N PRO A 397 2.73 -14.97 -20.48
CA PRO A 397 3.02 -16.37 -20.16
C PRO A 397 1.78 -17.19 -19.75
N LEU A 398 0.84 -16.59 -19.01
CA LEU A 398 -0.40 -17.26 -18.62
C LEU A 398 -1.31 -17.50 -19.83
N LEU A 399 -1.34 -16.56 -20.77
CA LEU A 399 -2.14 -16.67 -21.98
C LEU A 399 -1.56 -17.70 -22.97
N GLU A 400 -0.22 -17.81 -23.05
CA GLU A 400 0.48 -18.56 -24.11
C GLU A 400 0.88 -19.97 -23.70
N GLU A 401 1.20 -20.19 -22.42
CA GLU A 401 1.80 -21.46 -21.97
C GLU A 401 0.87 -22.30 -21.08
N PHE A 402 -0.21 -21.71 -20.55
CA PHE A 402 -1.05 -22.36 -19.55
C PHE A 402 -2.16 -23.21 -20.20
N PRO A 403 -2.47 -24.42 -19.67
CA PRO A 403 -3.54 -25.25 -20.23
C PRO A 403 -4.88 -24.53 -20.25
N GLU A 404 -5.64 -24.68 -21.33
CA GLU A 404 -6.94 -24.01 -21.53
C GLU A 404 -7.92 -24.23 -20.34
N PRO A 405 -8.08 -25.45 -19.80
CA PRO A 405 -8.99 -25.65 -18.65
C PRO A 405 -8.55 -24.86 -17.41
N SER A 406 -7.24 -24.79 -17.16
CA SER A 406 -6.66 -24.07 -16.03
C SER A 406 -6.73 -22.56 -16.22
N LEU A 407 -6.51 -22.07 -17.44
CA LEU A 407 -6.71 -20.66 -17.80
C LEU A 407 -8.17 -20.25 -17.59
N ARG A 408 -9.14 -21.04 -18.08
CA ARG A 408 -10.57 -20.80 -17.87
C ARG A 408 -10.92 -20.73 -16.38
N ALA A 409 -10.38 -21.65 -15.58
CA ALA A 409 -10.58 -21.69 -14.14
C ALA A 409 -10.09 -20.41 -13.43
N ILE A 410 -8.93 -19.88 -13.83
CA ILE A 410 -8.40 -18.61 -13.32
C ILE A 410 -9.28 -17.43 -13.76
N LEU A 411 -9.75 -17.41 -15.01
CA LEU A 411 -10.61 -16.34 -15.50
C LEU A 411 -11.98 -16.30 -14.84
N GLU A 412 -12.56 -17.44 -14.49
CA GLU A 412 -13.81 -17.48 -13.71
C GLU A 412 -13.62 -16.92 -12.29
N HIS A 413 -12.44 -17.06 -11.70
CA HIS A 413 -12.09 -16.41 -10.43
C HIS A 413 -12.00 -14.88 -10.58
N GLU A 414 -11.28 -14.37 -11.59
CA GLU A 414 -11.22 -12.92 -11.85
C GLU A 414 -12.60 -12.33 -12.16
N LYS A 415 -13.42 -13.05 -12.92
CA LYS A 415 -14.81 -12.68 -13.20
C LYS A 415 -15.64 -12.62 -11.92
N ALA A 416 -15.43 -13.54 -10.98
CA ALA A 416 -16.12 -13.54 -9.69
C ALA A 416 -15.83 -12.26 -8.89
N HIS A 417 -14.59 -11.74 -8.92
CA HIS A 417 -14.28 -10.45 -8.30
C HIS A 417 -15.09 -9.29 -8.86
N LEU A 418 -15.31 -9.27 -10.17
CA LEU A 418 -16.12 -8.24 -10.84
C LEU A 418 -17.61 -8.41 -10.55
N ALA A 419 -18.12 -9.64 -10.64
CA ALA A 419 -19.53 -9.96 -10.44
C ALA A 419 -20.00 -9.68 -9.00
N GLN A 420 -19.13 -9.93 -8.01
CA GLN A 420 -19.43 -9.70 -6.60
C GLN A 420 -19.11 -8.27 -6.13
N GLY A 421 -18.59 -7.41 -7.01
CA GLY A 421 -18.30 -6.01 -6.68
C GLY A 421 -17.15 -5.83 -5.68
N HIS A 422 -16.24 -6.80 -5.54
CA HIS A 422 -15.12 -6.75 -4.58
C HIS A 422 -14.26 -5.48 -4.76
N LEU A 423 -13.99 -5.11 -6.01
CA LEU A 423 -13.23 -3.90 -6.35
C LEU A 423 -13.98 -2.62 -5.94
N PHE A 424 -15.31 -2.60 -6.07
CA PHE A 424 -16.13 -1.46 -5.62
C PHE A 424 -16.11 -1.32 -4.09
N VAL A 425 -16.10 -2.43 -3.35
CA VAL A 425 -15.94 -2.42 -1.89
C VAL A 425 -14.59 -1.82 -1.50
N TYR A 426 -13.50 -2.17 -2.19
CA TYR A 426 -12.20 -1.54 -1.96
C TYR A 426 -12.22 -0.03 -2.22
N PHE A 427 -12.88 0.41 -3.29
CA PHE A 427 -13.09 1.84 -3.56
C PHE A 427 -13.80 2.54 -2.39
N LEU A 428 -14.90 1.96 -1.88
CA LEU A 428 -15.62 2.54 -0.74
C LEU A 428 -14.78 2.59 0.53
N LEU A 429 -13.96 1.58 0.79
CA LEU A 429 -13.04 1.57 1.93
C LEU A 429 -12.00 2.69 1.83
N MET A 430 -11.38 2.85 0.65
CA MET A 430 -10.41 3.92 0.41
C MET A 430 -11.05 5.31 0.53
N LEU A 431 -12.26 5.47 -0.01
CA LEU A 431 -13.02 6.72 0.11
C LEU A 431 -13.39 7.01 1.57
N ALA A 432 -13.77 6.00 2.36
CA ALA A 432 -14.01 6.18 3.78
C ALA A 432 -12.75 6.59 4.56
N GLY A 433 -11.59 6.03 4.21
CA GLY A 433 -10.30 6.49 4.72
C GLY A 433 -10.04 7.98 4.42
N ALA A 434 -10.34 8.41 3.20
CA ALA A 434 -10.24 9.83 2.82
C ALA A 434 -11.24 10.73 3.57
N MET A 435 -12.44 10.22 3.88
CA MET A 435 -13.43 10.94 4.69
C MET A 435 -12.93 11.22 6.11
N VAL A 436 -12.14 10.32 6.72
CA VAL A 436 -11.48 10.57 8.01
C VAL A 436 -10.53 11.77 7.91
N GLY A 437 -9.78 11.87 6.80
CA GLY A 437 -8.95 13.06 6.51
C GLY A 437 -9.79 14.34 6.33
N GLY A 438 -10.98 14.22 5.73
CA GLY A 438 -11.94 15.31 5.62
C GLY A 438 -12.46 15.80 6.98
N VAL A 439 -12.82 14.88 7.88
CA VAL A 439 -13.19 15.20 9.27
C VAL A 439 -12.04 15.91 9.98
N TYR A 440 -10.81 15.40 9.85
CA TYR A 440 -9.63 16.04 10.44
C TYR A 440 -9.47 17.49 9.95
N ALA A 441 -9.68 17.75 8.65
CA ALA A 441 -9.58 19.10 8.10
C ALA A 441 -10.61 20.08 8.63
N VAL A 442 -11.82 19.61 8.95
CA VAL A 442 -12.86 20.48 9.52
C VAL A 442 -12.61 20.77 10.99
N VAL A 443 -12.16 19.77 11.75
CA VAL A 443 -11.92 19.89 13.19
C VAL A 443 -10.66 20.71 13.49
N TRP A 444 -9.59 20.54 12.70
CA TRP A 444 -8.31 21.21 12.91
C TRP A 444 -7.86 22.04 11.68
N PRO A 445 -8.59 23.12 11.33
CA PRO A 445 -8.32 23.89 10.12
C PRO A 445 -6.96 24.59 10.13
N LEU A 446 -6.49 25.05 11.30
CA LEU A 446 -5.14 25.62 11.45
C LEU A 446 -4.05 24.60 11.20
N GLU A 447 -4.20 23.39 11.71
CA GLU A 447 -3.22 22.32 11.48
C GLU A 447 -3.21 21.87 10.03
N VAL A 448 -4.38 21.85 9.37
CA VAL A 448 -4.46 21.56 7.93
C VAL A 448 -3.89 22.70 7.09
N GLN A 449 -4.11 23.95 7.47
CA GLN A 449 -3.44 25.10 6.86
C GLN A 449 -1.92 24.94 6.91
N ARG A 450 -1.38 24.63 8.10
CA ARG A 450 0.06 24.37 8.30
C ARG A 450 0.54 23.19 7.46
N LEU A 451 -0.20 22.08 7.46
CA LEU A 451 0.08 20.89 6.65
C LEU A 451 0.18 21.20 5.17
N LEU A 452 -0.78 21.94 4.61
CA LEU A 452 -0.81 22.24 3.18
C LEU A 452 0.30 23.22 2.79
N MET A 453 0.68 24.14 3.67
CA MET A 453 1.70 25.16 3.37
C MET A 453 3.13 24.71 3.65
N MET A 454 3.38 24.32 4.89
CA MET A 454 4.70 23.97 5.40
C MET A 454 5.01 22.48 5.27
N GLY A 455 3.97 21.65 5.05
CA GLY A 455 4.10 20.20 5.05
C GLY A 455 3.72 19.60 6.40
N PRO A 456 3.75 18.26 6.49
CA PRO A 456 3.24 17.56 7.65
C PRO A 456 4.18 17.70 8.86
N GLY A 457 3.62 18.05 10.01
CA GLY A 457 4.32 17.97 11.30
C GLY A 457 4.52 16.51 11.75
N PHE A 458 5.42 16.28 12.70
CA PHE A 458 5.76 14.92 13.18
C PHE A 458 4.53 14.10 13.62
N TRP A 459 3.64 14.69 14.42
CA TRP A 459 2.42 14.01 14.88
C TRP A 459 1.44 13.72 13.74
N GLN A 460 1.36 14.58 12.73
CA GLN A 460 0.51 14.38 11.56
C GLN A 460 1.02 13.21 10.70
N ILE A 461 2.34 13.09 10.55
CA ILE A 461 2.98 11.93 9.92
C ILE A 461 2.63 10.65 10.69
N GLY A 462 2.80 10.66 12.02
CA GLY A 462 2.45 9.52 12.88
C GLY A 462 0.98 9.12 12.79
N GLY A 463 0.07 10.10 12.85
CA GLY A 463 -1.37 9.88 12.70
C GLY A 463 -1.75 9.32 11.32
N PHE A 464 -1.16 9.85 10.24
CA PHE A 464 -1.34 9.32 8.89
C PHE A 464 -0.91 7.85 8.79
N PHE A 465 0.26 7.49 9.33
CA PHE A 465 0.73 6.11 9.34
C PHE A 465 -0.17 5.20 10.15
N LEU A 466 -0.67 5.66 11.31
CA LEU A 466 -1.60 4.87 12.13
C LEU A 466 -2.91 4.57 11.37
N VAL A 467 -3.51 5.59 10.75
CA VAL A 467 -4.72 5.43 9.92
C VAL A 467 -4.46 4.50 8.74
N LEU A 468 -3.34 4.68 8.05
CA LEU A 468 -2.94 3.82 6.94
C LEU A 468 -2.77 2.35 7.38
N MET A 469 -2.10 2.09 8.50
CA MET A 469 -1.95 0.73 9.02
C MET A 469 -3.29 0.10 9.39
N GLY A 470 -4.20 0.88 10.01
CA GLY A 470 -5.56 0.44 10.29
C GLY A 470 -6.34 0.09 9.02
N LEU A 471 -6.27 0.94 8.00
CA LEU A 471 -6.91 0.69 6.70
C LEU A 471 -6.31 -0.55 6.00
N LEU A 472 -4.99 -0.74 6.03
CA LEU A 472 -4.33 -1.92 5.45
C LEU A 472 -4.73 -3.21 6.17
N ALA A 473 -4.91 -3.17 7.48
CA ALA A 473 -5.38 -4.33 8.25
C ALA A 473 -6.81 -4.71 7.85
N VAL A 474 -7.71 -3.72 7.73
CA VAL A 474 -9.10 -3.94 7.26
C VAL A 474 -9.12 -4.43 5.81
N PHE A 475 -8.35 -3.79 4.94
CA PHE A 475 -8.23 -4.17 3.52
C PHE A 475 -7.78 -5.62 3.38
N ARG A 476 -6.77 -6.05 4.14
CA ARG A 476 -6.28 -7.43 4.09
C ARG A 476 -7.34 -8.44 4.51
N ARG A 477 -8.08 -8.16 5.57
CA ARG A 477 -9.17 -9.02 6.03
C ARG A 477 -10.25 -9.16 4.95
N LEU A 478 -10.70 -8.05 4.38
CA LEU A 478 -11.68 -8.05 3.30
C LEU A 478 -11.16 -8.79 2.06
N ALA A 479 -9.88 -8.59 1.72
CA ALA A 479 -9.26 -9.31 0.61
C ALA A 479 -9.34 -10.83 0.80
N TRP A 480 -9.03 -11.34 1.99
CA TRP A 480 -9.13 -12.78 2.25
C TRP A 480 -10.56 -13.33 2.14
N GLU A 481 -11.55 -12.56 2.59
CA GLU A 481 -12.97 -12.92 2.47
C GLU A 481 -13.38 -12.91 0.98
N HIS A 482 -12.98 -11.90 0.22
CA HIS A 482 -13.26 -11.77 -1.21
C HIS A 482 -12.59 -12.86 -2.07
N GLU A 483 -11.34 -13.22 -1.77
CA GLU A 483 -10.65 -14.34 -2.42
C GLU A 483 -11.39 -15.66 -2.17
N THR A 484 -11.91 -15.87 -0.96
CA THR A 484 -12.67 -17.09 -0.63
C THR A 484 -13.98 -17.15 -1.39
N ALA A 485 -14.67 -16.03 -1.52
CA ALA A 485 -15.92 -15.94 -2.25
C ALA A 485 -15.71 -16.11 -3.77
N ALA A 486 -14.61 -15.56 -4.30
CA ALA A 486 -14.22 -15.75 -5.70
C ALA A 486 -13.80 -17.21 -5.99
N ASP A 487 -13.07 -17.85 -5.08
CA ASP A 487 -12.72 -19.28 -5.14
C ASP A 487 -13.96 -20.17 -5.21
N ALA A 488 -14.93 -19.93 -4.32
CA ALA A 488 -16.16 -20.72 -4.28
C ALA A 488 -16.97 -20.60 -5.58
N GLN A 489 -17.06 -19.39 -6.14
CA GLN A 489 -17.74 -19.17 -7.42
C GLN A 489 -16.99 -19.83 -8.59
N ALA A 490 -15.68 -19.70 -8.66
CA ALA A 490 -14.87 -20.34 -9.71
C ALA A 490 -14.97 -21.87 -9.63
N ALA A 491 -14.86 -22.44 -8.43
CA ALA A 491 -15.03 -23.87 -8.18
C ALA A 491 -16.44 -24.37 -8.58
N THR A 492 -17.47 -23.55 -8.41
CA THR A 492 -18.83 -23.87 -8.87
C THR A 492 -18.92 -23.84 -10.40
N ALA A 493 -18.24 -22.88 -11.05
CA ALA A 493 -18.29 -22.69 -12.50
C ALA A 493 -17.52 -23.75 -13.30
N VAL A 494 -16.33 -24.16 -12.84
CA VAL A 494 -15.47 -25.12 -13.56
C VAL A 494 -15.35 -26.50 -12.88
N GLY A 495 -15.90 -26.65 -11.68
CA GLY A 495 -15.70 -27.83 -10.84
C GLY A 495 -14.52 -27.64 -9.88
N ARG A 496 -14.72 -28.04 -8.62
CA ARG A 496 -13.74 -27.80 -7.55
C ARG A 496 -12.36 -28.38 -7.85
N GLU A 497 -12.27 -29.67 -8.20
CA GLU A 497 -10.96 -30.30 -8.39
C GLU A 497 -10.23 -29.72 -9.62
N ALA A 498 -10.95 -29.33 -10.67
CA ALA A 498 -10.37 -28.62 -11.81
C ALA A 498 -9.81 -27.25 -11.40
N TYR A 499 -10.55 -26.51 -10.57
CA TYR A 499 -10.08 -25.24 -10.03
C TYR A 499 -8.85 -25.39 -9.10
N LEU A 500 -8.86 -26.38 -8.21
CA LEU A 500 -7.72 -26.68 -7.33
C LEU A 500 -6.48 -27.14 -8.08
N GLN A 501 -6.67 -27.88 -9.18
CA GLN A 501 -5.59 -28.24 -10.09
C GLN A 501 -4.99 -26.99 -10.74
N ALA A 502 -5.84 -26.08 -11.27
CA ALA A 502 -5.39 -24.81 -11.84
C ALA A 502 -4.60 -23.95 -10.83
N LEU A 503 -5.06 -23.86 -9.58
CA LEU A 503 -4.34 -23.15 -8.52
C LEU A 503 -2.99 -23.79 -8.19
N THR A 504 -2.93 -25.13 -8.20
CA THR A 504 -1.68 -25.86 -7.95
C THR A 504 -0.69 -25.61 -9.09
N GLU A 505 -1.13 -25.75 -10.34
CA GLU A 505 -0.32 -25.43 -11.52
C GLU A 505 0.19 -23.99 -11.49
N LEU A 506 -0.67 -23.04 -11.10
CA LEU A 506 -0.32 -21.61 -11.06
C LEU A 506 0.71 -21.33 -9.96
N THR A 507 0.57 -22.01 -8.82
CA THR A 507 1.50 -21.94 -7.69
C THR A 507 2.87 -22.48 -8.09
N CYS A 508 2.92 -23.67 -8.71
CA CYS A 508 4.15 -24.27 -9.21
C CYS A 508 4.82 -23.41 -10.28
N ALA A 509 4.05 -22.93 -11.26
CA ALA A 509 4.55 -22.12 -12.37
C ALA A 509 5.16 -20.78 -11.90
N ASN A 510 4.65 -20.22 -10.79
CA ASN A 510 5.16 -18.99 -10.19
C ASN A 510 6.25 -19.21 -9.13
N TYR A 511 6.72 -20.45 -8.91
CA TYR A 511 7.68 -20.79 -7.86
C TYR A 511 7.21 -20.33 -6.47
N LEU A 512 5.89 -20.36 -6.24
CA LEU A 512 5.31 -20.05 -4.93
C LEU A 512 5.44 -21.27 -4.02
N PRO A 513 5.75 -21.09 -2.73
CA PRO A 513 5.76 -22.21 -1.81
C PRO A 513 4.33 -22.73 -1.64
N GLU A 514 4.14 -24.05 -1.78
CA GLU A 514 2.83 -24.66 -1.50
C GLU A 514 2.39 -24.44 -0.06
N ARG A 515 3.37 -24.43 0.87
CA ARG A 515 3.18 -24.15 2.29
C ARG A 515 3.93 -22.90 2.68
N VAL A 516 3.20 -21.96 3.24
CA VAL A 516 3.78 -20.75 3.83
C VAL A 516 3.93 -21.02 5.34
N ARG A 517 4.99 -20.52 5.97
CA ARG A 517 5.13 -20.70 7.43
C ARG A 517 4.07 -19.89 8.16
N GLU A 518 3.64 -20.36 9.33
CA GLU A 518 2.78 -19.58 10.21
C GLU A 518 3.39 -18.18 10.47
N GLY A 519 2.59 -17.14 10.29
CA GLY A 519 3.02 -15.73 10.37
C GLY A 519 3.54 -15.12 9.05
N GLU A 520 4.08 -15.91 8.11
CA GLU A 520 4.40 -15.43 6.76
C GLU A 520 3.13 -15.27 5.90
N GLU A 521 2.08 -16.03 6.20
CA GLU A 521 0.76 -15.96 5.57
C GLU A 521 0.15 -14.56 5.67
N ALA A 522 0.41 -13.88 6.80
CA ALA A 522 -0.17 -12.60 7.12
C ALA A 522 0.29 -11.47 6.17
N GLN A 523 1.33 -11.66 5.35
CA GLN A 523 1.86 -10.59 4.50
C GLN A 523 1.18 -10.51 3.11
N GLY A 524 0.39 -11.51 2.70
CA GLY A 524 -0.28 -11.57 1.39
C GLY A 524 -1.72 -11.04 1.38
N ILE A 525 -2.16 -10.56 0.21
CA ILE A 525 -3.59 -10.29 -0.07
C ILE A 525 -4.34 -11.57 -0.44
N HIS A 526 -3.64 -12.57 -0.99
CA HIS A 526 -4.19 -13.90 -1.28
C HIS A 526 -3.89 -14.88 -0.14
N PRO A 527 -4.86 -15.71 0.29
CA PRO A 527 -4.60 -16.82 1.18
C PRO A 527 -3.61 -17.83 0.54
N PRO A 528 -2.80 -18.55 1.34
CA PRO A 528 -1.93 -19.62 0.85
C PRO A 528 -2.72 -20.71 0.10
N LEU A 529 -2.06 -21.41 -0.83
CA LEU A 529 -2.70 -22.49 -1.61
C LEU A 529 -3.36 -23.55 -0.71
N GLN A 530 -2.69 -23.93 0.38
CA GLN A 530 -3.23 -24.90 1.35
C GLN A 530 -4.52 -24.41 2.00
N GLU A 531 -4.59 -23.13 2.34
CA GLU A 531 -5.80 -22.54 2.92
C GLU A 531 -6.96 -22.59 1.94
N ARG A 532 -6.70 -22.23 0.68
CA ARG A 532 -7.69 -22.28 -0.41
C ARG A 532 -8.19 -23.70 -0.64
N LYS A 533 -7.27 -24.68 -0.71
CA LYS A 533 -7.59 -26.13 -0.79
C LYS A 533 -8.48 -26.58 0.37
N ARG A 534 -8.11 -26.22 1.60
CA ARG A 534 -8.87 -26.55 2.82
C ARG A 534 -10.29 -25.98 2.75
N ARG A 535 -10.44 -24.69 2.46
CA ARG A 535 -11.76 -24.01 2.42
C ARG A 535 -12.68 -24.60 1.35
N LEU A 536 -12.16 -24.82 0.15
CA LEU A 536 -12.95 -25.38 -0.94
C LEU A 536 -13.38 -26.83 -0.68
N ARG A 537 -12.58 -27.60 0.06
CA ARG A 537 -12.90 -28.99 0.41
C ARG A 537 -13.74 -29.11 1.67
N ALA A 538 -13.77 -28.09 2.53
CA ALA A 538 -14.57 -28.05 3.75
C ALA A 538 -16.07 -28.22 3.50
N ALA A 539 -16.56 -27.89 2.30
CA ALA A 539 -17.95 -28.10 1.91
C ALA A 539 -18.35 -29.59 1.85
N ASP A 540 -17.40 -30.47 1.50
CA ASP A 540 -17.63 -31.91 1.31
C ASP A 540 -17.25 -32.75 2.53
N GLY A 541 -16.56 -32.16 3.50
CA GLY A 541 -16.03 -32.91 4.63
C GLY A 541 -14.94 -32.19 5.41
N GLU A 542 -14.32 -32.92 6.34
CA GLU A 542 -13.21 -32.44 7.15
C GLU A 542 -11.89 -32.75 6.45
N CYS A 543 -11.13 -31.70 6.13
CA CYS A 543 -9.86 -31.83 5.41
C CYS A 543 -8.68 -31.92 6.40
N PHE A 544 -7.90 -32.99 6.28
CA PHE A 544 -6.67 -33.23 7.02
C PHE A 544 -5.49 -32.95 6.11
N LEU A 545 -4.81 -31.84 6.38
CA LEU A 545 -3.63 -31.43 5.65
C LEU A 545 -2.37 -32.02 6.28
N PRO A 546 -1.36 -32.36 5.47
CA PRO A 546 -0.11 -32.89 5.97
C PRO A 546 0.65 -31.83 6.78
N THR A 547 1.00 -32.12 8.03
CA THR A 547 1.69 -31.19 8.95
C THR A 547 3.20 -31.22 8.74
N HIS A 548 3.82 -32.40 8.89
CA HIS A 548 5.24 -32.63 8.63
C HIS A 548 5.41 -34.03 7.99
N PRO A 549 5.50 -34.13 6.65
CA PRO A 549 5.72 -35.43 6.02
C PRO A 549 7.03 -36.04 6.55
N PRO A 550 7.09 -37.36 6.81
CA PRO A 550 8.35 -38.03 7.08
C PRO A 550 9.27 -37.85 5.86
N SER A 551 10.58 -37.94 6.06
CA SER A 551 11.50 -37.85 4.94
C SER A 551 11.17 -38.90 3.88
N THR A 552 11.35 -38.59 2.60
CA THR A 552 11.16 -39.55 1.50
C THR A 552 11.95 -40.83 1.75
N VAL A 553 13.16 -40.72 2.31
CA VAL A 553 14.00 -41.86 2.70
C VAL A 553 13.32 -42.73 3.75
N THR A 554 12.72 -42.12 4.77
CA THR A 554 11.96 -42.83 5.80
C THR A 554 10.76 -43.56 5.22
N LEU A 555 9.98 -42.90 4.36
CA LEU A 555 8.82 -43.51 3.71
C LEU A 555 9.22 -44.67 2.78
N VAL A 556 10.31 -44.52 2.02
CA VAL A 556 10.83 -45.58 1.14
C VAL A 556 11.34 -46.77 1.95
N ALA A 557 12.07 -46.52 3.04
CA ALA A 557 12.55 -47.57 3.93
C ALA A 557 11.37 -48.35 4.55
N LEU A 558 10.36 -47.65 5.05
CA LEU A 558 9.14 -48.23 5.60
C LEU A 558 8.48 -49.19 4.60
N TRP A 559 8.31 -48.74 3.35
CA TRP A 559 7.66 -49.54 2.32
C TRP A 559 8.50 -50.72 1.82
N ARG A 560 9.83 -50.58 1.73
CA ARG A 560 10.72 -51.70 1.41
C ARG A 560 10.61 -52.82 2.45
N SER A 561 10.58 -52.47 3.74
CA SER A 561 10.42 -53.46 4.81
C SER A 561 9.10 -54.23 4.70
N ARG A 562 8.00 -53.56 4.36
CA ARG A 562 6.68 -54.21 4.23
C ARG A 562 6.57 -55.10 3.01
N LEU A 563 7.09 -54.65 1.88
CA LEU A 563 7.13 -55.46 0.67
C LEU A 563 7.99 -56.72 0.88
N ALA A 564 9.07 -56.63 1.68
CA ALA A 564 9.85 -57.80 2.05
C ALA A 564 9.08 -58.78 2.95
N VAL A 565 8.26 -58.28 3.89
CA VAL A 565 7.38 -59.14 4.71
C VAL A 565 6.30 -59.79 3.85
N ASP A 566 5.65 -59.02 2.96
CA ASP A 566 4.66 -59.53 2.00
C ASP A 566 5.22 -60.69 1.18
N TRP A 567 6.47 -60.54 0.71
CA TRP A 567 7.16 -61.60 -0.04
C TRP A 567 7.52 -62.82 0.82
N LYS A 568 8.00 -62.60 2.04
CA LYS A 568 8.59 -63.67 2.87
C LYS A 568 7.56 -64.43 3.70
N SER A 569 6.66 -63.70 4.35
CA SER A 569 5.67 -64.25 5.30
C SER A 569 4.24 -64.21 4.77
N GLY A 570 4.03 -63.59 3.61
CA GLY A 570 2.72 -63.51 2.96
C GLY A 570 1.98 -62.20 3.25
N GLN A 571 0.92 -62.00 2.47
CA GLN A 571 0.19 -60.74 2.41
C GLN A 571 -0.47 -60.37 3.74
N THR A 572 -1.09 -61.33 4.44
CA THR A 572 -1.81 -61.08 5.69
C THR A 572 -0.93 -60.46 6.78
N GLU A 573 0.33 -60.89 6.90
CA GLU A 573 1.25 -60.32 7.90
C GLU A 573 1.67 -58.89 7.53
N ALA A 574 1.88 -58.61 6.24
CA ALA A 574 2.17 -57.26 5.77
C ALA A 574 0.97 -56.30 5.93
N GLU A 575 -0.25 -56.80 5.71
CA GLU A 575 -1.50 -56.06 5.95
C GLU A 575 -1.66 -55.69 7.42
N HIS A 576 -1.43 -56.66 8.32
CA HIS A 576 -1.46 -56.43 9.77
C HIS A 576 -0.43 -55.38 10.20
N LEU A 577 0.81 -55.46 9.71
CA LEU A 577 1.82 -54.43 9.97
C LEU A 577 1.41 -53.04 9.47
N CYS A 578 0.67 -52.95 8.35
CA CYS A 578 0.12 -51.67 7.90
C CYS A 578 -1.00 -51.19 8.83
N ALA A 579 -1.84 -52.08 9.35
CA ALA A 579 -2.92 -51.74 10.27
C ALA A 579 -2.39 -51.13 11.57
N LEU A 580 -1.24 -51.62 12.06
CA LEU A 580 -0.58 -51.10 13.26
C LEU A 580 -0.13 -49.64 13.13
N ASP A 581 0.11 -49.09 11.93
CA ASP A 581 0.46 -47.67 11.81
C ASP A 581 -0.66 -46.73 12.26
N TYR A 582 -1.90 -47.19 12.13
CA TYR A 582 -3.06 -46.32 12.28
C TYR A 582 -3.50 -46.25 13.73
N HIS A 583 -3.41 -47.35 14.48
CA HIS A 583 -3.80 -47.48 15.90
C HIS A 583 -4.98 -46.56 16.25
N LEU A 584 -6.18 -46.94 15.80
CA LEU A 584 -7.41 -46.15 15.99
C LEU A 584 -7.98 -46.42 17.38
N THR A 585 -8.19 -45.37 18.16
CA THR A 585 -8.68 -45.41 19.55
C THR A 585 -10.12 -44.98 19.68
N SER A 586 -10.66 -44.27 18.69
CA SER A 586 -12.02 -43.75 18.77
C SER A 586 -13.04 -44.89 18.76
N PRO A 587 -14.01 -44.91 19.70
CA PRO A 587 -15.09 -45.89 19.67
C PRO A 587 -16.13 -45.57 18.58
N GLU A 588 -16.21 -44.33 18.10
CA GLU A 588 -17.20 -43.90 17.11
C GLU A 588 -16.68 -44.08 15.68
N PRO A 589 -17.48 -44.60 14.73
CA PRO A 589 -17.05 -44.77 13.34
C PRO A 589 -16.54 -43.48 12.70
N ALA A 590 -17.20 -42.35 12.93
CA ALA A 590 -16.77 -41.05 12.41
C ALA A 590 -15.44 -40.58 13.03
N GLY A 591 -15.23 -40.83 14.32
CA GLY A 591 -13.96 -40.53 14.99
C GLY A 591 -12.81 -41.39 14.48
N ARG A 592 -13.07 -42.67 14.17
CA ARG A 592 -12.06 -43.57 13.56
C ARG A 592 -11.63 -43.08 12.17
N TRP A 593 -12.55 -42.57 11.36
CA TRP A 593 -12.20 -41.97 10.07
C TRP A 593 -11.29 -40.73 10.22
N ARG A 594 -11.57 -39.87 11.21
CA ARG A 594 -10.73 -38.70 11.51
C ARG A 594 -9.34 -39.10 11.99
N GLU A 595 -9.24 -40.07 12.90
CA GLU A 595 -7.96 -40.59 13.36
C GLU A 595 -7.17 -41.19 12.20
N LEU A 596 -7.82 -41.97 11.33
CA LEU A 596 -7.20 -42.54 10.14
C LEU A 596 -6.67 -41.45 9.18
N ALA A 597 -7.49 -40.43 8.92
CA ALA A 597 -7.11 -39.29 8.08
C ALA A 597 -5.94 -38.51 8.70
N ALA A 598 -5.95 -38.28 10.01
CA ALA A 598 -4.87 -37.61 10.73
C ALA A 598 -3.55 -38.39 10.65
N ARG A 599 -3.60 -39.73 10.74
CA ARG A 599 -2.42 -40.59 10.55
C ARG A 599 -1.88 -40.49 9.12
N HIS A 600 -2.76 -40.52 8.11
CA HIS A 600 -2.33 -40.30 6.72
C HIS A 600 -1.72 -38.93 6.48
N ALA A 601 -2.29 -37.89 7.10
CA ALA A 601 -1.74 -36.55 7.08
C ALA A 601 -0.36 -36.49 7.74
N ALA A 602 -0.15 -37.20 8.85
CA ALA A 602 1.17 -37.37 9.45
C ALA A 602 2.16 -38.08 8.53
N PHE A 603 1.69 -38.97 7.64
CA PHE A 603 2.51 -39.56 6.57
C PHE A 603 2.69 -38.66 5.34
N GLY A 604 2.26 -37.40 5.39
CA GLY A 604 2.42 -36.45 4.29
C GLY A 604 1.27 -36.42 3.29
N SER A 605 0.19 -37.17 3.52
CA SER A 605 -0.94 -37.22 2.59
C SER A 605 -1.96 -36.11 2.84
N GLU A 606 -2.66 -35.68 1.80
CA GLU A 606 -3.83 -34.82 1.94
C GLU A 606 -5.09 -35.68 1.95
N CYS A 607 -5.92 -35.52 2.98
CA CYS A 607 -7.08 -36.39 3.23
C CYS A 607 -8.36 -35.59 3.44
N LEU A 608 -9.49 -36.16 3.03
CA LEU A 608 -10.83 -35.61 3.23
C LEU A 608 -11.72 -36.70 3.83
N VAL A 609 -12.14 -36.49 5.08
CA VAL A 609 -13.19 -37.30 5.69
C VAL A 609 -14.52 -36.74 5.24
N ARG A 610 -15.34 -37.56 4.57
CA ARG A 610 -16.61 -37.11 4.02
C ARG A 610 -17.54 -36.61 5.12
N ARG A 611 -18.35 -35.60 4.78
CA ARG A 611 -19.32 -34.98 5.71
C ARG A 611 -20.36 -35.96 6.25
N ASP A 612 -20.68 -37.01 5.49
CA ASP A 612 -21.58 -38.09 5.92
C ASP A 612 -20.93 -39.05 6.93
N GLY A 613 -19.63 -38.93 7.21
CA GLY A 613 -18.88 -39.80 8.11
C GLY A 613 -18.72 -41.23 7.59
N ARG A 614 -18.96 -41.47 6.29
CA ARG A 614 -18.97 -42.82 5.68
C ARG A 614 -17.81 -43.06 4.72
N GLY A 615 -16.76 -42.25 4.79
CA GLY A 615 -15.58 -42.50 3.98
C GLY A 615 -14.45 -41.52 4.15
N LEU A 616 -13.32 -41.92 3.59
CA LEU A 616 -12.07 -41.19 3.53
C LEU A 616 -11.58 -41.13 2.09
N GLU A 617 -11.29 -39.93 1.61
CA GLU A 617 -10.60 -39.72 0.35
C GLU A 617 -9.17 -39.26 0.64
N VAL A 618 -8.19 -40.05 0.24
CA VAL A 618 -6.78 -39.66 0.20
C VAL A 618 -6.56 -38.98 -1.16
N LEU A 619 -6.56 -37.67 -1.17
CA LEU A 619 -6.56 -36.84 -2.38
C LEU A 619 -5.17 -36.76 -3.01
N ALA A 620 -4.14 -36.63 -2.17
CA ALA A 620 -2.75 -36.68 -2.57
C ALA A 620 -1.97 -37.58 -1.60
N CYS A 621 -1.60 -38.78 -2.04
CA CYS A 621 -0.93 -39.77 -1.22
C CYS A 621 0.59 -39.63 -1.33
N ALA A 622 1.24 -39.11 -0.27
CA ALA A 622 2.70 -39.00 -0.23
C ALA A 622 3.38 -40.35 -0.39
N GLN A 623 2.82 -41.41 0.20
CA GLN A 623 3.36 -42.77 0.10
C GLN A 623 3.39 -43.25 -1.35
N LYS A 624 2.32 -43.01 -2.11
CA LYS A 624 2.22 -43.34 -3.54
C LYS A 624 3.19 -42.53 -4.39
N SER A 625 3.36 -41.24 -4.07
CA SER A 625 4.31 -40.36 -4.75
C SER A 625 5.75 -40.79 -4.49
N CYS A 626 6.12 -41.05 -3.22
CA CYS A 626 7.44 -41.54 -2.83
C CYS A 626 7.76 -42.89 -3.48
N ALA A 627 6.79 -43.81 -3.57
CA ALA A 627 6.98 -45.10 -4.24
C ALA A 627 7.39 -44.93 -5.72
N ARG A 628 6.75 -44.00 -6.43
CA ARG A 628 7.05 -43.70 -7.84
C ARG A 628 8.40 -43.01 -8.03
N GLN A 629 8.82 -42.20 -7.06
CA GLN A 629 10.08 -41.44 -7.09
C GLN A 629 11.26 -42.20 -6.49
N ALA A 630 11.04 -43.37 -5.89
CA ALA A 630 12.11 -44.19 -5.33
C ALA A 630 13.06 -44.67 -6.43
N ASP A 631 14.31 -44.95 -6.05
CA ASP A 631 15.31 -45.56 -6.93
C ASP A 631 15.83 -46.89 -6.32
N PRO A 632 15.53 -48.05 -6.93
CA PRO A 632 14.57 -48.24 -8.02
C PRO A 632 13.12 -47.93 -7.58
N PRO A 633 12.20 -47.62 -8.51
CA PRO A 633 10.79 -47.38 -8.20
C PRO A 633 10.15 -48.57 -7.50
N LEU A 634 9.32 -48.30 -6.50
CA LEU A 634 8.57 -49.33 -5.78
C LEU A 634 7.23 -49.62 -6.50
N PRO A 635 6.67 -50.84 -6.39
CA PRO A 635 5.39 -51.19 -7.01
C PRO A 635 4.23 -50.46 -6.32
N ALA A 636 3.93 -49.25 -6.80
CA ALA A 636 2.96 -48.35 -6.17
C ALA A 636 1.55 -48.97 -6.04
N ASP A 637 1.14 -49.82 -6.96
CA ASP A 637 -0.16 -50.51 -6.89
C ASP A 637 -0.20 -51.56 -5.78
N ARG A 638 0.90 -52.31 -5.58
CA ARG A 638 1.03 -53.26 -4.47
C ARG A 638 1.06 -52.54 -3.13
N ILE A 639 1.76 -51.41 -3.06
CA ILE A 639 1.77 -50.52 -1.89
C ILE A 639 0.36 -50.04 -1.57
N CYS A 640 -0.39 -49.56 -2.57
CA CYS A 640 -1.77 -49.10 -2.38
C CYS A 640 -2.68 -50.24 -1.89
N LEU A 641 -2.51 -51.44 -2.44
CA LEU A 641 -3.26 -52.63 -2.02
C LEU A 641 -3.02 -52.95 -0.53
N LEU A 642 -1.75 -53.09 -0.13
CA LEU A 642 -1.37 -53.39 1.27
C LEU A 642 -1.84 -52.28 2.23
N CYS A 643 -1.61 -51.02 1.85
CA CYS A 643 -2.06 -49.86 2.61
C CYS A 643 -3.58 -49.89 2.84
N SER A 644 -4.36 -50.15 1.78
CA SER A 644 -5.81 -50.21 1.84
C SER A 644 -6.34 -51.38 2.66
N ALA A 645 -5.68 -52.54 2.61
CA ALA A 645 -6.04 -53.67 3.43
C ALA A 645 -5.74 -53.41 4.92
N GLY A 646 -4.58 -52.84 5.23
CA GLY A 646 -4.26 -52.40 6.59
C GLY A 646 -5.24 -51.35 7.13
N GLN A 647 -5.70 -50.42 6.28
CA GLN A 647 -6.76 -49.47 6.67
C GLN A 647 -8.09 -50.17 6.97
N ARG A 648 -8.50 -51.15 6.15
CA ARG A 648 -9.72 -51.92 6.38
C ARG A 648 -9.67 -52.71 7.68
N GLU A 649 -8.54 -53.35 7.94
CA GLU A 649 -8.28 -54.05 9.20
C GLU A 649 -8.30 -53.08 10.38
N ALA A 650 -7.60 -51.94 10.27
CA ALA A 650 -7.57 -50.92 11.32
C ALA A 650 -8.94 -50.31 11.61
N LEU A 651 -9.84 -50.21 10.63
CA LEU A 651 -11.23 -49.77 10.81
C LEU A 651 -12.17 -50.87 11.31
N GLY A 652 -11.83 -52.14 11.06
CA GLY A 652 -12.65 -53.28 11.44
C GLY A 652 -13.98 -53.38 10.69
N ASP A 653 -14.12 -52.75 9.51
CA ASP A 653 -15.35 -52.80 8.70
C ASP A 653 -15.10 -53.58 7.38
N PRO A 654 -15.66 -54.79 7.23
CA PRO A 654 -15.46 -55.60 6.02
C PRO A 654 -16.22 -55.06 4.81
N ARG A 655 -17.15 -54.11 4.98
CA ARG A 655 -17.98 -53.54 3.90
C ARG A 655 -17.30 -52.37 3.17
N LEU A 656 -16.06 -52.07 3.55
CA LEU A 656 -15.29 -50.99 2.96
C LEU A 656 -14.87 -51.35 1.54
N THR A 657 -15.25 -50.46 0.62
CA THR A 657 -14.80 -50.50 -0.77
C THR A 657 -13.63 -49.56 -0.95
N TRP A 658 -12.59 -50.03 -1.64
CA TRP A 658 -11.41 -49.25 -1.97
C TRP A 658 -11.37 -49.00 -3.47
N THR A 659 -11.05 -47.76 -3.86
CA THR A 659 -10.78 -47.40 -5.25
C THR A 659 -9.53 -46.54 -5.34
N GLY A 660 -8.56 -46.97 -6.15
CA GLY A 660 -7.36 -46.18 -6.44
C GLY A 660 -7.68 -44.99 -7.33
N THR A 661 -7.04 -43.84 -7.07
CA THR A 661 -7.06 -42.67 -7.96
C THR A 661 -5.66 -42.41 -8.50
N PRO A 662 -5.47 -41.54 -9.52
CA PRO A 662 -4.13 -41.25 -10.04
C PRO A 662 -3.13 -40.76 -8.99
N THR A 663 -3.61 -39.99 -8.01
CA THR A 663 -2.81 -39.33 -6.96
C THR A 663 -3.00 -39.92 -5.55
N GLY A 664 -4.02 -40.76 -5.33
CA GLY A 664 -4.29 -41.36 -4.02
C GLY A 664 -5.31 -42.49 -4.08
N CYS A 665 -6.32 -42.46 -3.21
CA CYS A 665 -7.37 -43.49 -3.11
C CYS A 665 -8.63 -42.99 -2.39
N ARG A 666 -9.72 -43.75 -2.51
CA ARG A 666 -10.96 -43.56 -1.74
C ARG A 666 -11.32 -44.84 -1.00
N LEU A 667 -11.76 -44.67 0.24
CA LEU A 667 -12.33 -45.72 1.09
C LEU A 667 -13.74 -45.31 1.46
N LEU A 668 -14.73 -46.11 1.08
CA LEU A 668 -16.14 -45.82 1.30
C LEU A 668 -16.80 -47.01 2.00
N THR A 669 -17.59 -46.76 3.03
CA THR A 669 -18.54 -47.74 3.56
C THR A 669 -19.73 -47.82 2.62
N SER A 670 -20.02 -49.03 2.12
CA SER A 670 -21.17 -49.30 1.25
C SER A 670 -22.52 -49.07 1.94
#